data_AF-A0A4D5RD83-F1
#
_entry.id   AF-A0A4D5RD83-F1
#
_cell.length_a   1.000
_cell.length_b   1.000
_cell.length_c   1.000
_cell.angle_alpha   90.00
_cell.angle_beta   90.00
_cell.angle_gamma   90.00
#
_symmetry.space_group_name_H-M   'P 1'
#
loop_
_entity.id
_entity.type
_entity.pdbx_description
1 polymer ?
#
loop_
_entity_poly.entity_id
_entity_poly.type
_entity_poly.pdbx_seq_one_letter_code
_entity_poly.pdbx_strand_id
1 'polypeptide(L)'
;RSSTREVSAPPAPGMAPTSGADSSRSSGTTTKASGGVCVDPFSEHRIASFHANQLVLWDVRNFEKPVTTQTENGQIVKIAWSPTRSHLMGVLTRDSGVVKLYDVQQSPAEDLEPTLVERSVQPYPGAVLSSFCWHPQHENRMLAVTPDSAARDYTVLDRITLNWSPSCELIWMRGKKLAHCWGDRDRGYDCLDDTAVRIRRRALLNYGLEPEDLWRNAELCDGDGHLRGIWSWLELVRSLEESGMRGRRGECAGVRALLGPDPSSLEGPSRGPLGPTYHSRERERVLWLCGWKAKHDGLPGNIFHRRLEKEANYARKAAIHMFNLRLKEAVAVLRDAATTGKGSSVGLVALALSGYSKETREAWREVWHSLRLSLSEPYLQALFAFLTAQDDSYRQLLYECDMAVEDRVAFACLHLPDSKLTQYIGDLTNSLVAEGNLDAVLLTGLGEDGVELVQRYLDRTGDVQTASLVALQSHPSVLSISPRAQLWVDHYRHLLDQWRLWQQRCQFDCQWVRQHASSVPPPQVVVSCNFCGLAATPYLPLGAQGRAPPRPHLGAPTLNKTKVSCCPSCRKPLPRCALCLTNMGTPAGSLWKKGDGDWPPRDPEGRPDPAEEEKLSGLSTWFTWCQSCRHGGHAVHLADWFGDHTECPVTGCSCKCGAMDRID
;
A
#
# COMPACT_ATOMS: atom_id res chain seq x y z
N ARG A 1 -71.79 -46.57 45.28
CA ARG A 1 -72.32 -47.18 44.05
C ARG A 1 -71.15 -47.81 43.31
N SER A 2 -71.18 -49.14 43.18
CA SER A 2 -70.46 -50.03 42.26
C SER A 2 -68.94 -49.94 42.10
N SER A 3 -68.34 -51.11 42.34
CA SER A 3 -66.93 -51.50 42.38
C SER A 3 -66.28 -51.79 41.03
N THR A 4 -64.96 -51.85 41.07
CA THR A 4 -63.99 -52.46 40.14
C THR A 4 -64.39 -53.85 39.61
N ARG A 5 -63.95 -54.19 38.38
CA ARG A 5 -63.68 -55.58 37.97
C ARG A 5 -62.74 -55.72 36.76
N GLU A 6 -61.97 -56.78 36.87
CA GLU A 6 -60.88 -57.34 36.07
C GLU A 6 -61.42 -58.50 35.17
N VAL A 7 -60.60 -58.94 34.20
CA VAL A 7 -60.37 -60.35 33.77
C VAL A 7 -61.32 -61.06 32.75
N SER A 8 -60.74 -61.30 31.55
CA SER A 8 -60.54 -62.56 30.77
C SER A 8 -61.66 -63.41 30.08
N ALA A 9 -61.46 -63.60 28.76
CA ALA A 9 -61.67 -64.68 27.74
C ALA A 9 -62.50 -65.98 27.98
N PRO A 10 -62.98 -66.70 26.91
CA PRO A 10 -62.24 -67.84 26.27
C PRO A 10 -62.57 -68.09 24.74
N PRO A 11 -62.29 -69.25 24.06
CA PRO A 11 -61.03 -69.68 23.40
C PRO A 11 -61.13 -70.12 21.89
N ALA A 12 -60.02 -70.70 21.37
CA ALA A 12 -59.56 -70.98 19.97
C ALA A 12 -60.27 -72.08 19.12
N PRO A 13 -59.90 -72.32 17.82
CA PRO A 13 -58.71 -73.10 17.40
C PRO A 13 -58.00 -72.48 16.15
N GLY A 14 -56.82 -72.85 15.63
CA GLY A 14 -55.87 -73.96 15.80
C GLY A 14 -55.28 -74.36 14.43
N MET A 15 -53.96 -74.19 14.27
CA MET A 15 -53.01 -74.85 13.32
C MET A 15 -52.70 -74.26 11.90
N ALA A 16 -51.39 -74.20 11.63
CA ALA A 16 -50.60 -73.63 10.51
C ALA A 16 -50.29 -74.69 9.38
N PRO A 17 -49.32 -74.55 8.43
CA PRO A 17 -48.44 -73.43 8.03
C PRO A 17 -48.25 -73.21 6.49
N THR A 18 -47.34 -72.30 6.17
CA THR A 18 -46.91 -71.64 4.92
C THR A 18 -45.87 -72.38 4.03
N SER A 19 -45.91 -72.14 2.70
CA SER A 19 -44.77 -71.98 1.75
C SER A 19 -45.37 -71.50 0.41
N GLY A 20 -44.82 -70.64 -0.46
CA GLY A 20 -43.55 -69.93 -0.61
C GLY A 20 -43.30 -69.79 -2.13
N ALA A 21 -43.30 -68.55 -2.66
CA ALA A 21 -42.58 -68.08 -3.88
C ALA A 21 -43.27 -66.81 -4.44
N ASP A 22 -42.55 -65.69 -4.47
CA ASP A 22 -42.93 -64.54 -5.30
C ASP A 22 -41.67 -63.96 -5.96
N SER A 23 -41.68 -63.87 -7.28
CA SER A 23 -40.57 -63.48 -8.14
C SER A 23 -40.61 -61.98 -8.42
N SER A 24 -39.62 -61.22 -7.95
CA SER A 24 -39.36 -59.83 -8.38
C SER A 24 -38.15 -59.78 -9.32
N ARG A 25 -38.36 -59.26 -10.54
CA ARG A 25 -37.29 -58.93 -11.49
C ARG A 25 -36.59 -57.64 -11.04
N SER A 26 -35.29 -57.71 -10.81
CA SER A 26 -34.43 -56.56 -10.53
C SER A 26 -34.10 -55.79 -11.82
N SER A 27 -34.21 -54.46 -11.78
CA SER A 27 -33.61 -53.57 -12.76
C SER A 27 -32.09 -53.60 -12.59
N GLY A 28 -31.38 -54.10 -13.61
CA GLY A 28 -29.92 -54.20 -13.56
C GLY A 28 -29.26 -52.81 -13.60
N THR A 29 -28.50 -52.48 -12.55
CA THR A 29 -27.52 -51.39 -12.58
C THR A 29 -26.46 -51.74 -13.62
N THR A 30 -26.32 -50.96 -14.70
CA THR A 30 -25.24 -51.15 -15.68
C THR A 30 -23.91 -50.77 -15.02
N THR A 31 -23.16 -51.76 -14.56
CA THR A 31 -21.81 -51.56 -14.02
C THR A 31 -20.81 -51.49 -15.17
N LYS A 32 -20.27 -50.30 -15.42
CA LYS A 32 -19.13 -50.13 -16.34
C LYS A 32 -17.86 -50.56 -15.61
N ALA A 33 -17.17 -51.59 -16.09
CA ALA A 33 -15.94 -52.08 -15.46
C ALA A 33 -14.76 -51.14 -15.75
N SER A 34 -14.18 -50.52 -14.73
CA SER A 34 -13.00 -49.66 -14.94
C SER A 34 -11.84 -50.46 -15.54
N GLY A 35 -11.17 -49.88 -16.54
CA GLY A 35 -9.99 -50.47 -17.20
C GLY A 35 -8.72 -50.33 -16.37
N GLY A 36 -8.73 -49.46 -15.36
CA GLY A 36 -7.64 -49.28 -14.40
C GLY A 36 -7.86 -48.07 -13.50
N VAL A 37 -7.06 -47.99 -12.43
CA VAL A 37 -7.06 -46.91 -11.43
C VAL A 37 -5.62 -46.53 -11.06
N CYS A 38 -5.39 -45.26 -10.73
CA CYS A 38 -4.10 -44.76 -10.27
C CYS A 38 -4.32 -43.62 -9.25
N VAL A 39 -3.60 -43.65 -8.13
CA VAL A 39 -3.70 -42.66 -7.04
C VAL A 39 -2.62 -41.58 -7.22
N ASP A 40 -2.96 -40.31 -6.98
CA ASP A 40 -2.00 -39.20 -7.04
C ASP A 40 -1.01 -39.31 -5.85
N PRO A 41 0.30 -39.43 -6.08
CA PRO A 41 1.30 -39.56 -5.01
C PRO A 41 1.47 -38.29 -4.16
N PHE A 42 0.95 -37.14 -4.61
CA PHE A 42 1.05 -35.86 -3.90
C PHE A 42 -0.30 -35.40 -3.31
N SER A 43 -1.39 -36.14 -3.51
CA SER A 43 -2.71 -35.77 -3.01
C SER A 43 -3.49 -37.00 -2.55
N GLU A 44 -3.68 -37.14 -1.24
CA GLU A 44 -4.37 -38.28 -0.62
C GLU A 44 -5.84 -38.41 -1.03
N HIS A 45 -6.42 -37.34 -1.55
CA HIS A 45 -7.83 -37.29 -1.92
C HIS A 45 -8.06 -37.44 -3.43
N ARG A 46 -7.00 -37.58 -4.26
CA ARG A 46 -7.16 -37.59 -5.72
C ARG A 46 -6.88 -38.95 -6.33
N ILE A 47 -7.84 -39.42 -7.12
CA ILE A 47 -7.75 -40.70 -7.85
C ILE A 47 -8.09 -40.48 -9.32
N ALA A 48 -7.34 -41.12 -10.21
CA ALA A 48 -7.64 -41.21 -11.62
C ALA A 48 -8.10 -42.63 -11.98
N SER A 49 -9.11 -42.73 -12.82
CA SER A 49 -9.61 -43.99 -13.36
C SER A 49 -9.89 -43.83 -14.85
N PHE A 50 -9.96 -44.94 -15.58
CA PHE A 50 -10.41 -44.88 -16.97
C PHE A 50 -11.34 -46.02 -17.32
N HIS A 51 -12.20 -45.78 -18.31
CA HIS A 51 -13.07 -46.78 -18.92
C HIS A 51 -13.19 -46.51 -20.41
N ALA A 52 -12.88 -47.51 -21.25
CA ALA A 52 -12.83 -47.35 -22.71
C ALA A 52 -11.95 -46.15 -23.11
N ASN A 53 -12.54 -45.07 -23.61
CA ASN A 53 -11.85 -43.84 -23.98
C ASN A 53 -12.06 -42.70 -22.98
N GLN A 54 -12.72 -42.94 -21.84
CA GLN A 54 -12.97 -41.91 -20.83
C GLN A 54 -11.94 -42.00 -19.71
N LEU A 55 -11.26 -40.89 -19.46
CA LEU A 55 -10.45 -40.65 -18.28
C LEU A 55 -11.29 -39.88 -17.26
N VAL A 56 -11.35 -40.34 -16.03
CA VAL A 56 -12.18 -39.76 -14.97
C VAL A 56 -11.32 -39.47 -13.74
N LEU A 57 -11.34 -38.23 -13.27
CA LEU A 57 -10.71 -37.80 -12.02
C LEU A 57 -11.73 -37.71 -10.90
N TRP A 58 -11.33 -38.17 -9.72
CA TRP A 58 -12.17 -38.27 -8.53
C TRP A 58 -11.51 -37.57 -7.34
N ASP A 59 -12.35 -36.96 -6.50
CA ASP A 59 -11.99 -36.50 -5.16
C ASP A 59 -12.68 -37.41 -4.14
N VAL A 60 -11.91 -38.08 -3.30
CA VAL A 60 -12.42 -39.04 -2.31
C VAL A 60 -13.30 -38.34 -1.26
N ARG A 61 -13.15 -37.02 -1.06
CA ARG A 61 -14.00 -36.23 -0.15
C ARG A 61 -15.41 -36.03 -0.71
N ASN A 62 -15.58 -36.11 -2.03
CA ASN A 62 -16.87 -36.02 -2.71
C ASN A 62 -16.96 -37.05 -3.86
N PHE A 63 -17.17 -38.31 -3.48
CA PHE A 63 -17.10 -39.44 -4.41
C PHE A 63 -18.40 -39.67 -5.21
N GLU A 64 -19.44 -38.86 -4.98
CA GLU A 64 -20.72 -38.97 -5.71
C GLU A 64 -20.63 -38.48 -7.15
N LYS A 65 -19.71 -37.54 -7.43
CA LYS A 65 -19.52 -36.97 -8.76
C LYS A 65 -18.04 -36.90 -9.10
N PRO A 66 -17.66 -37.21 -10.35
CA PRO A 66 -16.28 -37.02 -10.79
C PRO A 66 -15.94 -35.53 -10.81
N VAL A 67 -14.70 -35.22 -10.46
CA VAL A 67 -14.14 -33.87 -10.50
C VAL A 67 -14.05 -33.36 -11.93
N THR A 68 -13.63 -34.24 -12.86
CA THR A 68 -13.66 -33.96 -14.29
C THR A 68 -13.60 -35.28 -15.06
N THR A 69 -14.16 -35.27 -16.27
CA THR A 69 -14.12 -36.41 -17.21
C THR A 69 -13.59 -35.93 -18.55
N GLN A 70 -12.53 -36.55 -19.04
CA GLN A 70 -11.93 -36.28 -20.35
C GLN A 70 -12.18 -37.46 -21.29
N THR A 71 -12.44 -37.16 -22.56
CA THR A 71 -12.68 -38.17 -23.59
C THR A 71 -11.53 -38.19 -24.58
N GLU A 72 -10.93 -39.36 -24.75
CA GLU A 72 -9.79 -39.59 -25.61
C GLU A 72 -10.18 -40.07 -27.01
N ASN A 73 -9.30 -39.77 -27.97
CA ASN A 73 -9.36 -40.29 -29.33
C ASN A 73 -8.72 -41.68 -29.37
N GLY A 74 -9.44 -42.67 -28.85
CA GLY A 74 -9.02 -44.07 -28.81
C GLY A 74 -9.21 -44.70 -27.43
N GLN A 75 -9.14 -46.02 -27.38
CA GLN A 75 -9.24 -46.76 -26.11
C GLN A 75 -8.01 -46.52 -25.25
N ILE A 76 -8.18 -46.06 -24.02
CA ILE A 76 -7.09 -45.89 -23.05
C ILE A 76 -6.58 -47.28 -22.65
N VAL A 77 -5.27 -47.46 -22.72
CA VAL A 77 -4.55 -48.68 -22.36
C VAL A 77 -3.90 -48.53 -20.99
N LYS A 78 -3.36 -47.35 -20.69
CA LYS A 78 -2.63 -47.11 -19.44
C LYS A 78 -2.75 -45.66 -19.00
N ILE A 79 -2.88 -45.48 -17.68
CA ILE A 79 -2.71 -44.20 -17.00
C ILE A 79 -1.64 -44.35 -15.91
N ALA A 80 -0.86 -43.31 -15.65
CA ALA A 80 0.11 -43.31 -14.56
C ALA A 80 0.46 -41.89 -14.09
N TRP A 81 0.33 -41.64 -12.79
CA TRP A 81 0.83 -40.41 -12.16
C TRP A 81 2.35 -40.37 -12.10
N SER A 82 2.94 -39.19 -12.26
CA SER A 82 4.37 -38.98 -12.03
C SER A 82 4.67 -39.06 -10.53
N PRO A 83 5.60 -39.92 -10.07
CA PRO A 83 5.98 -40.03 -8.67
C PRO A 83 6.83 -38.85 -8.18
N THR A 84 7.38 -38.08 -9.12
CA THR A 84 8.37 -37.02 -8.87
C THR A 84 7.81 -35.62 -9.16
N ARG A 85 6.72 -35.53 -9.92
CA ARG A 85 6.08 -34.26 -10.28
C ARG A 85 4.63 -34.26 -9.85
N SER A 86 4.27 -33.29 -9.01
CA SER A 86 2.89 -33.07 -8.62
C SER A 86 2.03 -32.75 -9.85
N HIS A 87 0.79 -33.23 -9.80
CA HIS A 87 -0.27 -32.92 -10.77
C HIS A 87 -0.05 -33.41 -12.22
N LEU A 88 1.05 -34.10 -12.51
CA LEU A 88 1.34 -34.63 -13.84
C LEU A 88 0.91 -36.10 -13.96
N MET A 89 0.05 -36.39 -14.94
CA MET A 89 -0.37 -37.74 -15.28
C MET A 89 -0.07 -38.05 -16.75
N GLY A 90 0.39 -39.27 -17.03
CA GLY A 90 0.51 -39.80 -18.38
C GLY A 90 -0.68 -40.69 -18.75
N VAL A 91 -1.11 -40.63 -20.01
CA VAL A 91 -2.17 -41.44 -20.60
C VAL A 91 -1.67 -41.98 -21.94
N LEU A 92 -1.86 -43.29 -22.15
CA LEU A 92 -1.55 -43.97 -23.40
C LEU A 92 -2.84 -44.59 -23.96
N THR A 93 -3.14 -44.30 -25.22
CA THR A 93 -4.24 -44.91 -25.98
C THR A 93 -3.72 -46.04 -26.88
N ARG A 94 -4.63 -46.95 -27.27
CA ARG A 94 -4.32 -48.10 -28.13
C ARG A 94 -3.84 -47.61 -29.49
N ASP A 95 -2.83 -48.30 -30.03
CA ASP A 95 -2.18 -48.02 -31.32
C ASP A 95 -1.59 -46.60 -31.45
N SER A 96 -1.37 -45.90 -30.33
CA SER A 96 -0.74 -44.59 -30.29
C SER A 96 0.78 -44.69 -30.12
N GLY A 97 1.51 -43.89 -30.90
CA GLY A 97 2.95 -43.63 -30.70
C GLY A 97 3.26 -42.53 -29.68
N VAL A 98 2.21 -41.95 -29.08
CA VAL A 98 2.27 -40.74 -28.27
C VAL A 98 1.75 -41.04 -26.86
N VAL A 99 2.48 -40.56 -25.86
CA VAL A 99 1.98 -40.49 -24.48
C VAL A 99 1.42 -39.08 -24.28
N LYS A 100 0.12 -38.98 -24.00
CA LYS A 100 -0.51 -37.74 -23.58
C LYS A 100 -0.18 -37.46 -22.13
N LEU A 101 0.12 -36.22 -21.81
CA LEU A 101 0.41 -35.75 -20.47
C LEU A 101 -0.64 -34.72 -20.08
N TYR A 102 -1.31 -34.98 -18.97
CA TYR A 102 -2.26 -34.07 -18.35
C TYR A 102 -1.64 -33.44 -17.11
N ASP A 103 -1.60 -32.11 -17.10
CA ASP A 103 -1.25 -31.32 -15.93
C ASP A 103 -2.54 -30.80 -15.28
N VAL A 104 -2.79 -31.23 -14.03
CA VAL A 104 -4.02 -30.93 -13.28
C VAL A 104 -3.85 -29.63 -12.50
N GLN A 105 -4.26 -28.52 -13.10
CA GLN A 105 -4.20 -27.22 -12.44
C GLN A 105 -5.32 -27.09 -11.42
N GLN A 106 -4.93 -26.86 -10.16
CA GLN A 106 -5.87 -26.52 -9.10
C GLN A 106 -6.22 -25.04 -9.21
N SER A 107 -7.51 -24.73 -9.21
CA SER A 107 -7.98 -23.34 -9.08
C SER A 107 -7.81 -22.89 -7.63
N PRO A 108 -7.36 -21.64 -7.38
CA PRO A 108 -7.31 -21.07 -6.03
C PRO A 108 -8.69 -20.75 -5.45
N ALA A 109 -9.75 -20.73 -6.25
CA ALA A 109 -11.13 -20.60 -5.79
C ALA A 109 -11.74 -21.98 -5.53
N GLU A 110 -12.28 -22.20 -4.33
CA GLU A 110 -12.81 -23.50 -3.89
C GLU A 110 -13.97 -24.04 -4.76
N ASP A 111 -14.64 -23.18 -5.53
CA ASP A 111 -15.83 -23.50 -6.32
C ASP A 111 -15.57 -23.79 -7.83
N LEU A 112 -14.31 -23.74 -8.30
CA LEU A 112 -14.01 -23.93 -9.73
C LEU A 112 -13.44 -25.33 -10.02
N GLU A 113 -14.01 -26.03 -11.00
CA GLU A 113 -13.51 -27.33 -11.46
C GLU A 113 -12.05 -27.21 -11.95
N PRO A 114 -11.16 -28.17 -11.61
CA PRO A 114 -9.77 -28.11 -12.03
C PRO A 114 -9.64 -28.25 -13.54
N THR A 115 -8.73 -27.47 -14.11
CA THR A 115 -8.46 -27.50 -15.55
C THR A 115 -7.35 -28.49 -15.87
N LEU A 116 -7.50 -29.23 -16.97
CA LEU A 116 -6.52 -30.19 -17.43
C LEU A 116 -5.80 -29.64 -18.65
N VAL A 117 -4.51 -29.32 -18.49
CA VAL A 117 -3.68 -28.85 -19.59
C VAL A 117 -3.07 -30.07 -20.28
N GLU A 118 -3.50 -30.33 -21.51
CA GLU A 118 -2.99 -31.43 -22.34
C GLU A 118 -1.69 -31.04 -23.06
N ARG A 119 -0.75 -31.98 -23.09
CA ARG A 119 0.38 -31.98 -24.02
C ARG A 119 0.73 -33.41 -24.42
N SER A 120 1.50 -33.56 -25.48
CA SER A 120 1.87 -34.87 -26.03
C SER A 120 3.38 -35.02 -26.08
N VAL A 121 3.88 -36.22 -25.79
CA VAL A 121 5.28 -36.59 -26.01
C VAL A 121 5.36 -37.84 -26.88
N GLN A 122 6.35 -37.89 -27.77
CA GLN A 122 6.57 -39.00 -28.69
C GLN A 122 7.95 -39.61 -28.45
N PRO A 123 8.05 -40.64 -27.58
CA PRO A 123 9.32 -41.31 -27.29
C PRO A 123 9.96 -41.95 -28.52
N TYR A 124 9.16 -42.48 -29.45
CA TYR A 124 9.63 -43.06 -30.71
C TYR A 124 8.95 -42.38 -31.89
N PRO A 125 9.71 -41.70 -32.78
CA PRO A 125 9.17 -41.19 -34.03
C PRO A 125 8.66 -42.34 -34.91
N GLY A 126 7.37 -42.34 -35.25
CA GLY A 126 6.77 -43.29 -36.19
C GLY A 126 6.50 -44.71 -35.67
N ALA A 127 6.77 -45.02 -34.39
CA ALA A 127 6.46 -46.31 -33.79
C ALA A 127 5.29 -46.20 -32.79
N VAL A 128 4.50 -47.27 -32.67
CA VAL A 128 3.44 -47.40 -31.66
C VAL A 128 4.02 -47.85 -30.32
N LEU A 129 3.43 -47.40 -29.21
CA LEU A 129 3.87 -47.76 -27.86
C LEU A 129 3.02 -48.90 -27.31
N SER A 130 3.65 -49.82 -26.58
CA SER A 130 2.98 -50.85 -25.78
C SER A 130 2.76 -50.39 -24.34
N SER A 131 3.70 -49.64 -23.76
CA SER A 131 3.60 -49.12 -22.40
C SER A 131 4.58 -47.98 -22.13
N PHE A 132 4.40 -47.30 -21.00
CA PHE A 132 5.37 -46.35 -20.45
C PHE A 132 5.41 -46.44 -18.91
N CYS A 133 6.49 -45.99 -18.29
CA CYS A 133 6.55 -45.74 -16.85
C CYS A 133 7.41 -44.52 -16.53
N TRP A 134 7.13 -43.87 -15.41
CA TRP A 134 7.91 -42.74 -14.92
C TRP A 134 9.13 -43.23 -14.15
N HIS A 135 10.24 -42.48 -14.22
CA HIS A 135 11.38 -42.74 -13.35
C HIS A 135 11.04 -42.38 -11.89
N PRO A 136 11.32 -43.23 -10.89
CA PRO A 136 10.91 -42.99 -9.50
C PRO A 136 11.63 -41.82 -8.82
N GLN A 137 12.81 -41.43 -9.33
CA GLN A 137 13.67 -40.40 -8.73
C GLN A 137 14.02 -39.21 -9.64
N HIS A 138 13.73 -39.29 -10.95
CA HIS A 138 14.18 -38.27 -11.92
C HIS A 138 12.96 -37.62 -12.58
N GLU A 139 12.73 -36.34 -12.27
CA GLU A 139 11.49 -35.60 -12.58
C GLU A 139 11.07 -35.63 -14.05
N ASN A 140 12.03 -35.66 -14.97
CA ASN A 140 11.80 -35.51 -16.40
C ASN A 140 12.20 -36.74 -17.20
N ARG A 141 12.18 -37.93 -16.58
CA ARG A 141 12.52 -39.18 -17.27
C ARG A 141 11.36 -40.15 -17.27
N MET A 142 11.14 -40.77 -18.42
CA MET A 142 10.21 -41.89 -18.58
C MET A 142 10.87 -42.99 -19.39
N LEU A 143 10.52 -44.23 -19.11
CA LEU A 143 10.83 -45.37 -19.96
C LEU A 143 9.61 -45.65 -20.83
N ALA A 144 9.79 -45.72 -22.15
CA ALA A 144 8.76 -46.10 -23.10
C ALA A 144 9.15 -47.40 -23.81
N VAL A 145 8.16 -48.27 -24.01
CA VAL A 145 8.37 -49.59 -24.62
C VAL A 145 7.44 -49.72 -25.81
N THR A 146 7.91 -50.37 -26.86
CA THR A 146 7.18 -50.69 -28.09
C THR A 146 6.78 -52.18 -28.12
N PRO A 147 5.84 -52.60 -29.00
CA PRO A 147 5.44 -54.00 -29.11
C PRO A 147 6.55 -54.96 -29.54
N ASP A 148 7.55 -54.49 -30.30
CA ASP A 148 8.75 -55.22 -30.71
C ASP A 148 9.82 -55.29 -29.60
N SER A 149 9.44 -55.00 -28.34
CA SER A 149 10.30 -55.09 -27.15
C SER A 149 11.48 -54.12 -27.12
N ALA A 150 11.47 -53.05 -27.93
CA ALA A 150 12.44 -51.97 -27.79
C ALA A 150 12.07 -51.08 -26.60
N ALA A 151 13.01 -50.87 -25.67
CA ALA A 151 12.85 -49.96 -24.54
C ALA A 151 13.74 -48.73 -24.73
N ARG A 152 13.15 -47.54 -24.56
CA ARG A 152 13.87 -46.25 -24.67
C ARG A 152 13.66 -45.43 -23.43
N ASP A 153 14.79 -44.96 -22.92
CA ASP A 153 14.82 -43.94 -21.89
C ASP A 153 14.65 -42.55 -22.53
N TYR A 154 13.57 -41.86 -22.19
CA TYR A 154 13.12 -40.63 -22.83
C TYR A 154 13.05 -39.48 -21.81
N THR A 155 13.61 -38.33 -22.21
CA THR A 155 13.56 -37.10 -21.40
C THR A 155 12.36 -36.24 -21.78
N VAL A 156 11.44 -36.06 -20.84
CA VAL A 156 10.29 -35.17 -20.98
C VAL A 156 10.74 -33.73 -20.79
N LEU A 157 10.74 -32.94 -21.87
CA LEU A 157 11.15 -31.54 -21.82
C LEU A 157 10.05 -30.67 -21.20
N ASP A 158 10.37 -29.94 -20.14
CA ASP A 158 9.47 -28.95 -19.55
C ASP A 158 9.30 -27.70 -20.41
N ARG A 159 8.11 -27.08 -20.30
CA ARG A 159 7.90 -25.75 -20.85
C ARG A 159 8.71 -24.76 -20.02
N ILE A 160 9.35 -23.82 -20.71
CA ILE A 160 9.83 -22.62 -20.04
C ILE A 160 8.60 -21.75 -19.81
N THR A 161 8.25 -21.46 -18.56
CA THR A 161 7.15 -20.55 -18.23
C THR A 161 7.69 -19.17 -17.90
N LEU A 162 6.99 -18.14 -18.35
CA LEU A 162 7.25 -16.76 -18.02
C LEU A 162 6.29 -16.35 -16.90
N ASN A 163 6.82 -15.87 -15.79
CA ASN A 163 6.04 -15.47 -14.63
C ASN A 163 6.47 -14.06 -14.21
N TRP A 164 5.54 -13.28 -13.66
CA TRP A 164 5.85 -12.00 -13.03
C TRP A 164 5.85 -12.19 -11.52
N SER A 165 6.93 -11.81 -10.86
CA SER A 165 7.04 -11.92 -9.41
C SER A 165 6.33 -10.75 -8.72
N PRO A 166 5.85 -10.94 -7.48
CA PRO A 166 5.40 -9.83 -6.64
C PRO A 166 6.52 -8.80 -6.39
N SER A 167 7.78 -9.17 -6.61
CA SER A 167 8.94 -8.29 -6.50
C SER A 167 9.25 -7.47 -7.75
N CYS A 168 8.39 -7.49 -8.76
CA CYS A 168 8.55 -6.80 -10.04
C CYS A 168 9.71 -7.38 -10.85
N GLU A 169 9.85 -8.71 -10.84
CA GLU A 169 10.87 -9.41 -11.60
C GLU A 169 10.19 -10.35 -12.59
N LEU A 170 10.67 -10.35 -13.82
CA LEU A 170 10.26 -11.26 -14.87
C LEU A 170 11.09 -12.54 -14.77
N ILE A 171 10.41 -13.67 -14.55
CA ILE A 171 11.04 -14.93 -14.20
C ILE A 171 10.75 -16.00 -15.25
N TRP A 172 11.80 -16.60 -15.79
CA TRP A 172 11.72 -17.80 -16.62
C TRP A 172 11.98 -19.04 -15.74
N MET A 173 10.98 -19.90 -15.64
CA MET A 173 11.09 -21.17 -14.93
C MET A 173 11.19 -22.32 -15.91
N ARG A 174 12.03 -23.31 -15.60
CA ARG A 174 12.11 -24.59 -16.30
C ARG A 174 11.84 -25.70 -15.29
N GLY A 175 10.57 -26.12 -15.18
CA GLY A 175 10.13 -27.00 -14.09
C GLY A 175 10.34 -26.32 -12.74
N LYS A 176 11.02 -26.99 -11.80
CA LYS A 176 11.37 -26.43 -10.48
C LYS A 176 12.62 -25.55 -10.47
N LYS A 177 13.27 -25.32 -11.61
CA LYS A 177 14.51 -24.54 -11.69
C LYS A 177 14.23 -23.14 -12.23
N LEU A 178 14.82 -22.14 -11.56
CA LEU A 178 14.94 -20.79 -12.08
C LEU A 178 15.93 -20.80 -13.25
N ALA A 179 15.46 -20.51 -14.45
CA ALA A 179 16.30 -20.47 -15.65
C ALA A 179 16.90 -19.07 -15.84
N HIS A 180 16.08 -18.03 -15.66
CA HIS A 180 16.51 -16.64 -15.75
C HIS A 180 15.57 -15.76 -14.92
N CYS A 181 16.11 -14.67 -14.38
CA CYS A 181 15.38 -13.63 -13.69
C CYS A 181 15.86 -12.29 -14.28
N TRP A 182 14.90 -11.42 -14.59
CA TRP A 182 15.18 -10.07 -15.06
C TRP A 182 14.38 -9.07 -14.22
N GLY A 183 15.07 -8.16 -13.53
CA GLY A 183 14.43 -7.17 -12.67
C GLY A 183 15.25 -5.89 -12.54
N ASP A 184 14.87 -5.03 -11.58
CA ASP A 184 15.47 -3.73 -11.28
C ASP A 184 17.02 -3.74 -11.13
N ARG A 185 17.60 -4.89 -10.79
CA ARG A 185 19.06 -5.04 -10.66
C ARG A 185 19.79 -5.24 -11.99
N ASP A 186 19.06 -5.54 -13.05
CA ASP A 186 19.60 -5.88 -14.35
C ASP A 186 19.70 -4.67 -15.27
N ARG A 187 20.78 -4.65 -16.05
CA ARG A 187 21.03 -3.55 -16.98
C ARG A 187 19.90 -3.43 -18.00
N GLY A 188 19.34 -2.23 -18.10
CA GLY A 188 18.27 -1.92 -19.05
C GLY A 188 16.87 -2.11 -18.50
N TYR A 189 16.67 -2.53 -17.25
CA TYR A 189 15.34 -2.51 -16.62
C TYR A 189 14.81 -1.09 -16.43
N ASP A 190 15.71 -0.12 -16.17
CA ASP A 190 15.38 1.30 -16.01
C ASP A 190 14.57 1.90 -17.18
N CYS A 191 14.61 1.30 -18.37
CA CYS A 191 13.84 1.80 -19.52
C CYS A 191 12.33 1.59 -19.40
N LEU A 192 11.87 0.75 -18.46
CA LEU A 192 10.45 0.47 -18.23
C LEU A 192 9.74 1.55 -17.40
N ASP A 193 10.48 2.41 -16.69
CA ASP A 193 9.94 3.40 -15.73
C ASP A 193 8.87 2.79 -14.80
N ASP A 194 9.20 1.66 -14.17
CA ASP A 194 8.28 0.88 -13.35
C ASP A 194 7.93 1.61 -12.03
N THR A 195 6.67 2.06 -11.92
CA THR A 195 6.16 2.74 -10.72
C THR A 195 6.37 1.90 -9.45
N ALA A 196 6.24 0.57 -9.52
CA ALA A 196 6.35 -0.29 -8.34
C ALA A 196 7.79 -0.27 -7.76
N VAL A 197 8.80 -0.22 -8.62
CA VAL A 197 10.20 -0.04 -8.23
C VAL A 197 10.40 1.32 -7.56
N ARG A 198 9.83 2.39 -8.12
CA ARG A 198 9.89 3.75 -7.56
C ARG A 198 9.24 3.82 -6.17
N ILE A 199 8.04 3.26 -6.03
CA ILE A 199 7.33 3.17 -4.75
C ILE A 199 8.19 2.43 -3.71
N ARG A 200 8.75 1.27 -4.08
CA ARG A 200 9.60 0.47 -3.19
C ARG A 200 10.83 1.26 -2.73
N ARG A 201 11.53 1.91 -3.66
CA ARG A 201 12.71 2.72 -3.37
C ARG A 201 12.37 3.88 -2.43
N ARG A 202 11.27 4.59 -2.69
CA ARG A 202 10.74 5.66 -1.82
C ARG A 202 10.38 5.15 -0.42
N ALA A 203 9.76 3.98 -0.32
CA ALA A 203 9.41 3.37 0.97
C ALA A 203 10.66 3.09 1.82
N LEU A 204 11.73 2.57 1.20
CA LEU A 204 13.01 2.34 1.87
C LEU A 204 13.70 3.63 2.34
N LEU A 205 13.39 4.76 1.70
CA LEU A 205 13.88 6.09 2.05
C LEU A 205 12.92 6.86 2.96
N ASN A 206 11.94 6.20 3.58
CA ASN A 206 10.93 6.80 4.47
C ASN A 206 10.14 7.97 3.85
N TYR A 207 9.93 7.93 2.53
CA TYR A 207 9.15 8.93 1.82
C TYR A 207 7.77 9.15 2.45
N GLY A 208 7.42 10.41 2.71
CA GLY A 208 6.16 10.86 3.31
C GLY A 208 5.96 10.50 4.78
N LEU A 209 6.95 9.87 5.43
CA LEU A 209 6.89 9.45 6.83
C LEU A 209 7.76 10.30 7.75
N GLU A 210 8.61 11.20 7.25
CA GLU A 210 9.37 12.10 8.12
C GLU A 210 8.51 13.32 8.50
N PRO A 211 8.07 13.46 9.76
CA PRO A 211 7.11 14.48 10.15
C PRO A 211 7.75 15.85 10.35
N GLU A 212 9.07 15.96 10.55
CA GLU A 212 9.70 17.25 10.84
C GLU A 212 9.90 18.08 9.56
N ASP A 213 10.32 17.44 8.46
CA ASP A 213 10.67 18.12 7.20
C ASP A 213 9.91 17.53 5.99
N LEU A 214 8.60 17.81 5.86
CA LEU A 214 7.78 17.34 4.73
C LEU A 214 8.35 17.74 3.36
N TRP A 215 9.06 18.86 3.29
CA TRP A 215 9.69 19.35 2.06
C TRP A 215 10.81 18.43 1.56
N ARG A 216 11.50 17.67 2.42
CA ARG A 216 12.52 16.71 1.98
C ARG A 216 11.95 15.60 1.11
N ASN A 217 10.65 15.31 1.26
CA ASN A 217 9.97 14.37 0.37
C ASN A 217 10.02 14.83 -1.09
N ALA A 218 10.08 16.14 -1.35
CA ALA A 218 10.23 16.70 -2.69
C ALA A 218 11.56 16.33 -3.35
N GLU A 219 12.61 16.05 -2.57
CA GLU A 219 13.91 15.59 -3.07
C GLU A 219 13.83 14.15 -3.59
N LEU A 220 12.92 13.35 -3.03
CA LEU A 220 12.70 11.94 -3.38
C LEU A 220 11.73 11.74 -4.57
N CYS A 221 11.24 12.82 -5.18
CA CYS A 221 10.25 12.79 -6.27
C CYS A 221 10.84 12.59 -7.69
N ASP A 222 12.09 12.15 -7.86
CA ASP A 222 12.75 11.87 -9.16
C ASP A 222 12.64 12.98 -10.24
N GLY A 223 12.43 14.24 -9.84
CA GLY A 223 12.23 15.36 -10.77
C GLY A 223 10.80 15.59 -11.24
N ASP A 224 9.81 14.84 -10.75
CA ASP A 224 8.39 15.11 -10.97
C ASP A 224 7.98 16.39 -10.22
N GLY A 225 7.75 17.47 -10.97
CA GLY A 225 7.40 18.78 -10.42
C GLY A 225 6.06 18.78 -9.67
N HIS A 226 5.08 18.00 -10.13
CA HIS A 226 3.73 17.98 -9.56
C HIS A 226 3.71 17.28 -8.19
N LEU A 227 4.49 16.21 -8.05
CA LEU A 227 4.69 15.55 -6.76
C LEU A 227 5.36 16.48 -5.73
N ARG A 228 6.29 17.35 -6.15
CA ARG A 228 6.86 18.36 -5.25
C ARG A 228 5.82 19.40 -4.82
N GLY A 229 4.91 19.75 -5.73
CA GLY A 229 3.79 20.66 -5.48
C GLY A 229 2.92 20.22 -4.32
N ILE A 230 2.48 18.96 -4.32
CA ILE A 230 1.59 18.43 -3.27
C ILE A 230 2.25 18.39 -1.89
N TRP A 231 3.54 18.03 -1.79
CA TRP A 231 4.26 18.05 -0.52
C TRP A 231 4.41 19.45 0.04
N SER A 232 4.71 20.41 -0.84
CA SER A 232 4.81 21.81 -0.46
C SER A 232 3.46 22.37 -0.01
N TRP A 233 2.37 21.93 -0.63
CA TRP A 233 1.01 22.27 -0.21
C TRP A 233 0.68 21.72 1.19
N LEU A 234 0.98 20.44 1.44
CA LEU A 234 0.75 19.83 2.76
C LEU A 234 1.56 20.52 3.87
N GLU A 235 2.79 20.93 3.59
CA GLU A 235 3.59 21.73 4.52
C GLU A 235 2.96 23.10 4.79
N LEU A 236 2.44 23.78 3.76
CA LEU A 236 1.71 25.03 3.95
C LEU A 236 0.50 24.81 4.87
N VAL A 237 -0.32 23.79 4.59
CA VAL A 237 -1.49 23.45 5.41
C VAL A 237 -1.09 23.17 6.86
N ARG A 238 -0.04 22.39 7.09
CA ARG A 238 0.47 22.12 8.45
C ARG A 238 0.93 23.39 9.17
N SER A 239 1.65 24.27 8.47
CA SER A 239 2.11 25.55 9.04
C SER A 239 0.95 26.48 9.44
N LEU A 240 -0.18 26.39 8.72
CA LEU A 240 -1.41 27.10 9.06
C LEU A 240 -2.03 26.54 10.34
N GLU A 241 -2.07 25.22 10.48
CA GLU A 241 -2.62 24.55 11.68
C GLU A 241 -1.78 24.83 12.94
N GLU A 242 -0.45 24.76 12.85
CA GLU A 242 0.49 25.01 13.94
C GLU A 242 0.42 26.45 14.47
N SER A 243 0.04 27.41 13.62
CA SER A 243 -0.11 28.82 13.99
C SER A 243 -1.32 29.12 14.90
N GLY A 244 -2.04 28.10 15.35
CA GLY A 244 -3.13 28.23 16.33
C GLY A 244 -4.48 28.61 15.71
N MET A 245 -4.61 28.53 14.39
CA MET A 245 -5.83 28.86 13.65
C MET A 245 -6.83 27.68 13.58
N ARG A 246 -6.74 26.71 14.49
CA ARG A 246 -7.62 25.54 14.56
C ARG A 246 -9.11 25.95 14.52
N GLY A 247 -9.80 25.57 13.45
CA GLY A 247 -11.28 25.52 13.43
C GLY A 247 -11.99 26.55 12.54
N ARG A 248 -11.30 27.34 11.70
CA ARG A 248 -12.00 28.05 10.63
C ARG A 248 -12.23 27.10 9.45
N ARG A 249 -13.49 26.71 9.22
CA ARG A 249 -13.94 26.05 7.98
C ARG A 249 -13.33 26.79 6.78
N GLY A 250 -12.36 26.19 6.09
CA GLY A 250 -11.72 26.82 4.93
C GLY A 250 -10.19 26.70 4.83
N GLU A 251 -9.47 26.15 5.80
CA GLU A 251 -7.98 26.09 5.76
C GLU A 251 -7.43 24.99 4.87
N CYS A 252 -8.15 23.87 4.75
CA CYS A 252 -7.92 22.84 3.73
C CYS A 252 -8.67 23.13 2.41
N ALA A 253 -9.33 24.30 2.29
CA ALA A 253 -10.17 24.61 1.15
C ALA A 253 -9.32 25.25 0.04
N GLY A 254 -9.43 24.72 -1.17
CA GLY A 254 -8.71 25.26 -2.32
C GLY A 254 -9.30 26.59 -2.79
N VAL A 255 -8.62 27.21 -3.75
CA VAL A 255 -8.97 28.52 -4.33
C VAL A 255 -10.42 28.59 -4.80
N ARG A 256 -10.96 27.49 -5.35
CA ARG A 256 -12.36 27.42 -5.80
C ARG A 256 -13.35 27.68 -4.66
N ALA A 257 -13.10 27.09 -3.50
CA ALA A 257 -13.96 27.25 -2.33
C ALA A 257 -13.78 28.63 -1.67
N LEU A 258 -12.60 29.25 -1.80
CA LEU A 258 -12.31 30.59 -1.26
C LEU A 258 -12.98 31.72 -2.05
N LEU A 259 -13.04 31.59 -3.37
CA LEU A 259 -13.65 32.61 -4.23
C LEU A 259 -15.20 32.51 -4.25
N GLY A 260 -15.76 31.33 -3.95
CA GLY A 260 -17.20 31.10 -3.87
C GLY A 260 -17.96 31.27 -5.21
N PRO A 261 -19.26 30.94 -5.25
CA PRO A 261 -20.09 31.11 -6.45
C PRO A 261 -20.65 32.54 -6.61
N ASP A 262 -20.74 33.33 -5.53
CA ASP A 262 -21.29 34.69 -5.53
C ASP A 262 -20.20 35.74 -5.21
N PRO A 263 -19.69 36.47 -6.22
CA PRO A 263 -18.69 37.53 -6.04
C PRO A 263 -19.29 38.86 -5.51
N SER A 264 -20.33 38.80 -4.67
CA SER A 264 -21.21 39.94 -4.37
C SER A 264 -20.66 40.99 -3.38
N SER A 265 -19.36 41.00 -3.08
CA SER A 265 -18.79 41.84 -2.01
C SER A 265 -17.56 42.67 -2.45
N LEU A 266 -17.38 42.91 -3.75
CA LEU A 266 -16.09 43.29 -4.30
C LEU A 266 -15.95 44.78 -4.63
N GLU A 267 -14.81 45.34 -4.24
CA GLU A 267 -14.38 46.68 -4.59
C GLU A 267 -14.13 46.79 -6.11
N GLY A 268 -14.48 47.95 -6.69
CA GLY A 268 -14.36 48.20 -8.12
C GLY A 268 -12.89 48.19 -8.63
N PRO A 269 -12.69 48.07 -9.96
CA PRO A 269 -11.36 47.98 -10.54
C PRO A 269 -10.52 49.22 -10.21
N SER A 270 -9.34 49.00 -9.65
CA SER A 270 -8.32 50.04 -9.52
C SER A 270 -7.60 50.19 -10.85
N ARG A 271 -7.63 51.39 -11.44
CA ARG A 271 -6.95 51.64 -12.72
C ARG A 271 -5.48 51.97 -12.50
N GLY A 272 -4.61 51.05 -12.91
CA GLY A 272 -3.17 51.25 -12.93
C GLY A 272 -2.64 51.71 -14.31
N PRO A 273 -1.35 52.09 -14.40
CA PRO A 273 -0.71 52.51 -15.64
C PRO A 273 -0.56 51.39 -16.69
N LEU A 274 -0.82 50.11 -16.36
CA LEU A 274 -0.67 49.00 -17.30
C LEU A 274 -1.98 48.20 -17.53
N GLY A 275 -3.06 48.53 -16.81
CA GLY A 275 -4.35 47.85 -16.92
C GLY A 275 -5.20 48.00 -15.65
N PRO A 276 -6.45 47.52 -15.67
CA PRO A 276 -7.26 47.40 -14.47
C PRO A 276 -6.74 46.26 -13.58
N THR A 277 -6.72 46.50 -12.27
CA THR A 277 -6.42 45.49 -11.24
C THR A 277 -7.61 45.34 -10.30
N TYR A 278 -7.90 44.12 -9.87
CA TYR A 278 -9.03 43.78 -9.03
C TYR A 278 -8.55 43.38 -7.63
N HIS A 279 -9.24 43.88 -6.60
CA HIS A 279 -8.84 43.69 -5.20
C HIS A 279 -10.01 43.19 -4.37
N SER A 280 -9.72 42.25 -3.47
CA SER A 280 -10.65 41.78 -2.46
C SER A 280 -9.95 41.00 -1.39
N ARG A 281 -10.56 40.85 -0.23
CA ARG A 281 -10.02 40.02 0.85
C ARG A 281 -9.76 38.57 0.39
N GLU A 282 -10.67 38.02 -0.41
CA GLU A 282 -10.56 36.66 -0.98
C GLU A 282 -9.42 36.59 -2.01
N ARG A 283 -9.35 37.54 -2.95
CA ARG A 283 -8.27 37.63 -3.95
C ARG A 283 -6.91 37.81 -3.28
N GLU A 284 -6.82 38.65 -2.26
CA GLU A 284 -5.59 38.85 -1.49
C GLU A 284 -5.15 37.59 -0.76
N ARG A 285 -6.10 36.81 -0.23
CA ARG A 285 -5.83 35.51 0.37
C ARG A 285 -5.35 34.50 -0.66
N VAL A 286 -5.91 34.49 -1.87
CA VAL A 286 -5.45 33.63 -2.97
C VAL A 286 -4.04 34.03 -3.43
N LEU A 287 -3.74 35.33 -3.56
CA LEU A 287 -2.40 35.82 -3.85
C LEU A 287 -1.39 35.39 -2.79
N TRP A 288 -1.79 35.38 -1.52
CA TRP A 288 -0.98 34.82 -0.44
C TRP A 288 -0.78 33.31 -0.62
N LEU A 289 -1.83 32.53 -0.88
CA LEU A 289 -1.71 31.08 -1.11
C LEU A 289 -0.76 30.72 -2.26
N CYS A 290 -0.80 31.50 -3.34
CA CYS A 290 0.07 31.32 -4.50
C CYS A 290 1.51 31.82 -4.28
N GLY A 291 1.84 32.33 -3.09
CA GLY A 291 3.19 32.80 -2.76
C GLY A 291 3.54 34.20 -3.29
N TRP A 292 2.59 34.93 -3.88
CA TRP A 292 2.82 36.29 -4.40
C TRP A 292 2.81 37.37 -3.31
N LYS A 293 2.32 37.04 -2.10
CA LYS A 293 2.38 37.92 -0.93
C LYS A 293 3.12 37.22 0.23
N ALA A 294 4.09 37.92 0.81
CA ALA A 294 4.83 37.43 1.98
C ALA A 294 3.97 37.28 3.23
N LYS A 295 2.97 38.17 3.41
CA LYS A 295 2.09 38.25 4.58
C LYS A 295 0.67 38.59 4.16
N HIS A 296 -0.29 38.16 4.95
CA HIS A 296 -1.71 38.50 4.85
C HIS A 296 -2.29 38.52 6.26
N ASP A 297 -3.30 39.35 6.49
CA ASP A 297 -3.89 39.54 7.83
C ASP A 297 -4.31 38.21 8.46
N GLY A 298 -3.78 37.97 9.67
CA GLY A 298 -4.05 36.77 10.45
C GLY A 298 -3.42 35.48 9.92
N LEU A 299 -2.50 35.54 8.94
CA LEU A 299 -1.80 34.37 8.39
C LEU A 299 -0.28 34.46 8.64
N PRO A 300 0.40 33.31 8.80
CA PRO A 300 1.85 33.29 8.95
C PRO A 300 2.57 33.77 7.68
N GLY A 301 3.89 33.94 7.77
CA GLY A 301 4.71 34.24 6.60
C GLY A 301 4.62 33.11 5.57
N ASN A 302 4.41 33.45 4.29
CA ASN A 302 4.21 32.44 3.25
C ASN A 302 5.52 31.72 2.90
N ILE A 303 5.51 30.38 2.95
CA ILE A 303 6.69 29.54 2.65
C ILE A 303 7.09 29.60 1.16
N PHE A 304 6.12 29.67 0.25
CA PHE A 304 6.36 29.75 -1.19
C PHE A 304 7.01 31.08 -1.58
N HIS A 305 6.60 32.19 -0.96
CA HIS A 305 7.25 33.49 -1.15
C HIS A 305 8.74 33.43 -0.78
N ARG A 306 9.08 32.84 0.38
CA ARG A 306 10.48 32.69 0.81
C ARG A 306 11.28 31.78 -0.12
N ARG A 307 10.66 30.73 -0.65
CA ARG A 307 11.30 29.83 -1.64
C ARG A 307 11.56 30.57 -2.94
N LEU A 308 10.56 31.26 -3.47
CA LEU A 308 10.70 32.09 -4.67
C LEU A 308 11.85 33.09 -4.51
N GLU A 309 11.98 33.77 -3.37
CA GLU A 309 13.10 34.69 -3.11
C GLU A 309 14.48 34.02 -3.19
N LYS A 310 14.59 32.79 -2.67
CA LYS A 310 15.85 32.01 -2.69
C LYS A 310 16.13 31.33 -4.03
N GLU A 311 15.09 31.02 -4.81
CA GLU A 311 15.22 30.37 -6.11
C GLU A 311 15.95 31.28 -7.11
N ALA A 312 16.92 30.71 -7.84
CA ALA A 312 17.67 31.41 -8.88
C ALA A 312 16.90 31.49 -10.21
N ASN A 313 15.56 31.61 -10.17
CA ASN A 313 14.71 31.74 -11.34
C ASN A 313 14.33 33.20 -11.59
N TYR A 314 15.23 33.93 -12.27
CA TYR A 314 15.07 35.36 -12.52
C TYR A 314 13.92 35.68 -13.49
N ALA A 315 13.66 34.81 -14.47
CA ALA A 315 12.57 34.99 -15.43
C ALA A 315 11.21 34.98 -14.72
N ARG A 316 10.96 33.98 -13.86
CA ARG A 316 9.76 33.89 -13.03
C ARG A 316 9.58 35.10 -12.13
N LYS A 317 10.64 35.48 -11.39
CA LYS A 317 10.63 36.67 -10.52
C LYS A 317 10.27 37.95 -11.27
N ALA A 318 10.93 38.18 -12.41
CA ALA A 318 10.70 39.38 -13.21
C ALA A 318 9.27 39.42 -13.77
N ALA A 319 8.75 38.30 -14.24
CA ALA A 319 7.36 38.19 -14.69
C ALA A 319 6.38 38.52 -13.56
N ILE A 320 6.58 37.95 -12.35
CA ILE A 320 5.74 38.24 -11.17
C ILE A 320 5.80 39.73 -10.81
N HIS A 321 6.98 40.37 -10.79
CA HIS A 321 7.08 41.82 -10.55
C HIS A 321 6.34 42.62 -11.64
N MET A 322 6.43 42.21 -12.91
CA MET A 322 5.70 42.85 -14.00
C MET A 322 4.19 42.71 -13.87
N PHE A 323 3.70 41.53 -13.50
CA PHE A 323 2.27 41.27 -13.29
C PHE A 323 1.72 42.09 -12.12
N ASN A 324 2.54 42.35 -11.10
CA ASN A 324 2.23 43.26 -9.99
C ASN A 324 2.46 44.75 -10.33
N LEU A 325 2.68 45.08 -11.61
CA LEU A 325 2.90 46.43 -12.14
C LEU A 325 4.16 47.13 -11.61
N ARG A 326 5.17 46.37 -11.16
CA ARG A 326 6.44 46.87 -10.61
C ARG A 326 7.57 46.80 -11.62
N LEU A 327 7.46 47.59 -12.69
CA LEU A 327 8.42 47.61 -13.81
C LEU A 327 9.87 47.80 -13.35
N LYS A 328 10.11 48.72 -12.40
CA LYS A 328 11.48 49.01 -11.92
C LYS A 328 12.13 47.80 -11.24
N GLU A 329 11.36 47.05 -10.45
CA GLU A 329 11.83 45.84 -9.78
C GLU A 329 12.09 44.71 -10.79
N ALA A 330 11.19 44.53 -11.76
CA ALA A 330 11.37 43.55 -12.82
C ALA A 330 12.65 43.79 -13.64
N VAL A 331 12.90 45.04 -14.05
CA VAL A 331 14.13 45.42 -14.78
C VAL A 331 15.37 45.21 -13.91
N ALA A 332 15.31 45.50 -12.61
CA ALA A 332 16.42 45.27 -11.69
C ALA A 332 16.77 43.77 -11.60
N VAL A 333 15.77 42.90 -11.41
CA VAL A 333 15.95 41.44 -11.34
C VAL A 333 16.57 40.89 -12.63
N LEU A 334 16.11 41.33 -13.80
CA LEU A 334 16.64 40.88 -15.09
C LEU A 334 18.06 41.42 -15.34
N ARG A 335 18.37 42.64 -14.89
CA ARG A 335 19.71 43.21 -14.99
C ARG A 335 20.70 42.47 -14.09
N ASP A 336 20.30 42.12 -12.87
CA ASP A 336 21.13 41.34 -11.94
C ASP A 336 21.35 39.91 -12.46
N ALA A 337 20.37 39.35 -13.18
CA ALA A 337 20.52 38.08 -13.89
C ALA A 337 21.51 38.17 -15.06
N ALA A 338 21.50 39.30 -15.79
CA ALA A 338 22.39 39.53 -16.92
C ALA A 338 23.86 39.72 -16.48
N THR A 339 24.12 40.33 -15.33
CA THR A 339 25.48 40.51 -14.78
C THR A 339 26.05 39.21 -14.20
N THR A 340 25.21 38.26 -13.80
CA THR A 340 25.62 36.95 -13.27
C THR A 340 25.90 35.89 -14.36
N GLY A 341 25.90 36.28 -15.65
CA GLY A 341 26.33 35.44 -16.76
C GLY A 341 25.30 34.41 -17.25
N LYS A 342 24.04 34.49 -16.80
CA LYS A 342 22.96 33.57 -17.20
C LYS A 342 22.09 34.20 -18.30
N GLY A 343 22.45 33.90 -19.56
CA GLY A 343 21.57 34.06 -20.73
C GLY A 343 21.62 35.43 -21.42
N SER A 344 22.13 35.45 -22.66
CA SER A 344 22.14 36.65 -23.53
C SER A 344 20.73 37.21 -23.79
N SER A 345 19.70 36.36 -23.77
CA SER A 345 18.29 36.74 -23.95
C SER A 345 17.73 37.57 -22.79
N VAL A 346 18.15 37.31 -21.54
CA VAL A 346 17.62 37.98 -20.34
C VAL A 346 18.05 39.45 -20.30
N GLY A 347 19.31 39.73 -20.67
CA GLY A 347 19.82 41.10 -20.76
C GLY A 347 19.15 41.91 -21.88
N LEU A 348 18.86 41.30 -23.02
CA LEU A 348 18.09 41.92 -24.10
C LEU A 348 16.67 42.28 -23.66
N VAL A 349 16.00 41.39 -22.93
CA VAL A 349 14.66 41.65 -22.39
C VAL A 349 14.69 42.75 -21.33
N ALA A 350 15.72 42.81 -20.48
CA ALA A 350 15.90 43.89 -19.51
C ALA A 350 16.06 45.26 -20.18
N LEU A 351 16.91 45.33 -21.21
CA LEU A 351 17.13 46.55 -22.00
C LEU A 351 15.84 46.97 -22.71
N ALA A 352 15.15 46.03 -23.36
CA ALA A 352 13.86 46.29 -23.97
C ALA A 352 12.90 46.87 -22.94
N LEU A 353 12.68 46.18 -21.80
CA LEU A 353 11.71 46.60 -20.77
C LEU A 353 11.98 47.99 -20.20
N SER A 354 13.24 48.42 -20.14
CA SER A 354 13.58 49.77 -19.69
C SER A 354 13.00 50.89 -20.57
N GLY A 355 12.72 50.60 -21.85
CA GLY A 355 12.10 51.52 -22.82
C GLY A 355 10.60 51.30 -23.05
N TYR A 356 9.94 50.44 -22.27
CA TYR A 356 8.51 50.18 -22.44
C TYR A 356 7.66 51.38 -21.97
N SER A 357 6.73 51.82 -22.82
CA SER A 357 5.69 52.82 -22.51
C SER A 357 4.35 52.42 -23.12
N LYS A 358 3.25 53.07 -22.73
CA LYS A 358 1.94 52.83 -23.36
C LYS A 358 1.95 53.20 -24.85
N GLU A 359 2.67 54.24 -25.25
CA GLU A 359 2.73 54.65 -26.67
C GLU A 359 3.52 53.66 -27.54
N THR A 360 4.43 52.88 -26.94
CA THR A 360 5.28 51.93 -27.69
C THR A 360 4.65 50.54 -27.82
N ARG A 361 3.46 50.28 -27.26
CA ARG A 361 2.81 48.95 -27.21
C ARG A 361 2.64 48.27 -28.58
N GLU A 362 2.36 49.04 -29.64
CA GLU A 362 2.22 48.50 -31.00
C GLU A 362 3.57 48.10 -31.60
N ALA A 363 4.59 48.95 -31.45
CA ALA A 363 5.96 48.64 -31.86
C ALA A 363 6.50 47.40 -31.12
N TRP A 364 6.14 47.24 -29.84
CA TRP A 364 6.46 46.06 -29.04
C TRP A 364 5.80 44.78 -29.54
N ARG A 365 4.64 44.87 -30.20
CA ARG A 365 3.95 43.71 -30.73
C ARG A 365 4.69 43.11 -31.92
N GLU A 366 5.23 43.95 -32.81
CA GLU A 366 6.06 43.49 -33.93
C GLU A 366 7.37 42.86 -33.43
N VAL A 367 8.01 43.52 -32.47
CA VAL A 367 9.23 43.02 -31.81
C VAL A 367 8.95 41.69 -31.11
N TRP A 368 7.83 41.54 -30.41
CA TRP A 368 7.42 40.29 -29.79
C TRP A 368 7.18 39.16 -30.80
N HIS A 369 6.52 39.44 -31.93
CA HIS A 369 6.28 38.41 -32.95
C HIS A 369 7.60 37.83 -33.50
N SER A 370 8.64 38.67 -33.59
CA SER A 370 9.99 38.24 -33.98
C SER A 370 10.75 37.52 -32.85
N LEU A 371 10.61 37.96 -31.60
CA LEU A 371 11.33 37.41 -30.44
C LEU A 371 10.70 36.14 -29.87
N ARG A 372 9.39 35.92 -30.04
CA ARG A 372 8.65 34.75 -29.49
C ARG A 372 9.29 33.42 -29.92
N LEU A 373 9.73 33.33 -31.17
CA LEU A 373 10.38 32.13 -31.71
C LEU A 373 11.78 31.90 -31.14
N SER A 374 12.42 32.95 -30.61
CA SER A 374 13.79 32.91 -30.07
C SER A 374 13.85 32.72 -28.55
N LEU A 375 12.74 32.98 -27.84
CA LEU A 375 12.66 32.90 -26.39
C LEU A 375 12.12 31.53 -25.97
N SER A 376 12.97 30.66 -25.44
CA SER A 376 12.58 29.34 -24.90
C SER A 376 11.94 29.41 -23.50
N GLU A 377 12.16 30.50 -22.77
CA GLU A 377 11.75 30.63 -21.35
C GLU A 377 10.27 31.04 -21.18
N PRO A 378 9.42 30.21 -20.56
CA PRO A 378 7.97 30.40 -20.55
C PRO A 378 7.52 31.67 -19.81
N TYR A 379 8.19 32.05 -18.72
CA TYR A 379 7.85 33.27 -17.97
C TYR A 379 8.21 34.56 -18.72
N LEU A 380 9.27 34.54 -19.54
CA LEU A 380 9.56 35.68 -20.41
C LEU A 380 8.49 35.79 -21.49
N GLN A 381 8.07 34.67 -22.09
CA GLN A 381 6.96 34.67 -23.05
C GLN A 381 5.66 35.21 -22.43
N ALA A 382 5.33 34.80 -21.20
CA ALA A 382 4.18 35.28 -20.47
C ALA A 382 4.26 36.78 -20.16
N LEU A 383 5.44 37.28 -19.78
CA LEU A 383 5.69 38.71 -19.58
C LEU A 383 5.37 39.51 -20.85
N PHE A 384 5.82 39.07 -22.03
CA PHE A 384 5.49 39.73 -23.30
C PHE A 384 4.01 39.60 -23.67
N ALA A 385 3.41 38.42 -23.45
CA ALA A 385 1.99 38.20 -23.70
C ALA A 385 1.12 39.16 -22.86
N PHE A 386 1.52 39.45 -21.61
CA PHE A 386 0.88 40.46 -20.78
C PHE A 386 0.99 41.87 -21.37
N LEU A 387 2.19 42.29 -21.76
CA LEU A 387 2.43 43.64 -22.29
C LEU A 387 1.74 43.88 -23.64
N THR A 388 1.61 42.84 -24.45
CA THR A 388 1.06 42.90 -25.82
C THR A 388 -0.40 42.48 -25.91
N ALA A 389 -1.04 42.11 -24.80
CA ALA A 389 -2.43 41.66 -24.73
C ALA A 389 -3.38 42.63 -25.45
N GLN A 390 -4.44 42.12 -26.07
CA GLN A 390 -5.43 42.98 -26.78
C GLN A 390 -6.74 43.08 -26.02
N ASP A 391 -7.02 42.09 -25.18
CA ASP A 391 -8.23 41.98 -24.40
C ASP A 391 -7.93 41.72 -22.92
N ASP A 392 -8.94 41.96 -22.09
CA ASP A 392 -8.89 41.66 -20.65
C ASP A 392 -9.19 40.17 -20.39
N SER A 393 -8.91 39.27 -21.35
CA SER A 393 -9.07 37.82 -21.19
C SER A 393 -7.74 37.11 -21.00
N TYR A 394 -6.64 37.70 -21.49
CA TYR A 394 -5.27 37.20 -21.32
C TYR A 394 -5.10 35.71 -21.69
N ARG A 395 -5.88 35.20 -22.65
CA ARG A 395 -5.91 33.77 -22.99
C ARG A 395 -4.54 33.20 -23.39
N GLN A 396 -3.76 33.96 -24.15
CA GLN A 396 -2.42 33.55 -24.56
C GLN A 396 -1.52 33.29 -23.34
N LEU A 397 -1.56 34.17 -22.35
CA LEU A 397 -0.78 34.03 -21.12
C LEU A 397 -1.30 32.88 -20.24
N LEU A 398 -2.63 32.77 -20.10
CA LEU A 398 -3.25 31.82 -19.18
C LEU A 398 -3.31 30.38 -19.69
N TYR A 399 -3.27 30.14 -21.01
CA TYR A 399 -3.40 28.80 -21.59
C TYR A 399 -2.25 28.37 -22.49
N GLU A 400 -1.55 29.29 -23.18
CA GLU A 400 -0.48 28.92 -24.12
C GLU A 400 0.92 28.98 -23.52
N CYS A 401 1.11 29.72 -22.42
CA CYS A 401 2.39 29.78 -21.71
C CYS A 401 2.45 28.71 -20.63
N ASP A 402 3.54 27.92 -20.63
CA ASP A 402 3.81 26.89 -19.62
C ASP A 402 4.26 27.50 -18.29
N MET A 403 3.33 28.17 -17.62
CA MET A 403 3.51 28.75 -16.29
C MET A 403 2.96 27.82 -15.21
N ALA A 404 3.55 27.91 -14.02
CA ALA A 404 3.09 27.18 -12.86
C ALA A 404 1.64 27.57 -12.52
N VAL A 405 0.87 26.60 -12.02
CA VAL A 405 -0.56 26.75 -11.75
C VAL A 405 -0.80 27.89 -10.75
N GLU A 406 0.03 28.00 -9.71
CA GLU A 406 -0.04 29.07 -8.72
C GLU A 406 0.12 30.46 -9.33
N ASP A 407 1.02 30.64 -10.31
CA ASP A 407 1.26 31.94 -10.94
C ASP A 407 0.14 32.31 -11.91
N ARG A 408 -0.42 31.32 -12.62
CA ARG A 408 -1.60 31.51 -13.48
C ARG A 408 -2.83 31.93 -12.66
N VAL A 409 -3.04 31.28 -11.51
CA VAL A 409 -4.14 31.58 -10.60
C VAL A 409 -3.96 32.96 -9.98
N ALA A 410 -2.75 33.29 -9.48
CA ALA A 410 -2.45 34.60 -8.92
C ALA A 410 -2.63 35.73 -9.95
N PHE A 411 -2.15 35.53 -11.19
CA PHE A 411 -2.36 36.47 -12.27
C PHE A 411 -3.85 36.69 -12.56
N ALA A 412 -4.63 35.60 -12.67
CA ALA A 412 -6.06 35.68 -12.89
C ALA A 412 -6.78 36.45 -11.77
N CYS A 413 -6.40 36.21 -10.51
CA CYS A 413 -6.91 36.93 -9.34
C CYS A 413 -6.54 38.42 -9.33
N LEU A 414 -5.51 38.85 -10.05
CA LEU A 414 -5.14 40.27 -10.13
C LEU A 414 -5.79 40.99 -11.32
N HIS A 415 -5.90 40.31 -12.47
CA HIS A 415 -6.20 40.96 -13.76
C HIS A 415 -7.54 40.58 -14.39
N LEU A 416 -8.21 39.51 -13.95
CA LEU A 416 -9.52 39.13 -14.51
C LEU A 416 -10.69 39.68 -13.67
N PRO A 417 -11.75 40.20 -14.31
CA PRO A 417 -13.02 40.49 -13.65
C PRO A 417 -13.67 39.21 -13.12
N ASP A 418 -14.55 39.33 -12.13
CA ASP A 418 -15.08 38.18 -11.37
C ASP A 418 -15.74 37.11 -12.24
N SER A 419 -16.55 37.51 -13.23
CA SER A 419 -17.21 36.56 -14.13
C SER A 419 -16.21 35.69 -14.90
N LYS A 420 -15.15 36.30 -15.43
CA LYS A 420 -14.08 35.60 -16.14
C LYS A 420 -13.19 34.81 -15.18
N LEU A 421 -12.95 35.32 -13.97
CA LEU A 421 -12.16 34.62 -12.97
C LEU A 421 -12.85 33.31 -12.54
N THR A 422 -14.13 33.36 -12.19
CA THR A 422 -14.90 32.17 -11.78
C THR A 422 -14.95 31.14 -12.90
N GLN A 423 -15.18 31.57 -14.14
CA GLN A 423 -15.12 30.68 -15.30
C GLN A 423 -13.72 30.06 -15.46
N TYR A 424 -12.67 30.87 -15.44
CA TYR A 424 -11.29 30.41 -15.60
C TYR A 424 -10.89 29.38 -14.53
N ILE A 425 -11.20 29.65 -13.25
CA ILE A 425 -10.89 28.73 -12.15
C ILE A 425 -11.68 27.43 -12.29
N GLY A 426 -12.94 27.49 -12.71
CA GLY A 426 -13.76 26.30 -12.99
C GLY A 426 -13.16 25.45 -14.11
N ASP A 427 -12.86 26.05 -15.26
CA ASP A 427 -12.29 25.38 -16.42
C ASP A 427 -10.92 24.76 -16.09
N LEU A 428 -10.05 25.51 -15.41
CA LEU A 428 -8.72 25.05 -15.00
C LEU A 428 -8.82 23.87 -14.02
N THR A 429 -9.72 23.96 -13.03
CA THR A 429 -9.92 22.87 -12.05
C THR A 429 -10.36 21.59 -12.76
N ASN A 430 -11.34 21.69 -13.65
CA ASN A 430 -11.86 20.53 -14.37
C ASN A 430 -10.81 19.87 -15.27
N SER A 431 -9.99 20.67 -15.97
CA SER A 431 -8.90 20.16 -16.82
C SER A 431 -7.86 19.41 -15.99
N LEU A 432 -7.33 20.05 -14.94
CA LEU A 432 -6.24 19.47 -14.16
C LEU A 432 -6.68 18.25 -13.34
N VAL A 433 -7.92 18.24 -12.82
CA VAL A 433 -8.49 17.06 -12.17
C VAL A 433 -8.66 15.91 -13.16
N ALA A 434 -9.18 16.17 -14.37
CA ALA A 434 -9.33 15.15 -15.40
C ALA A 434 -7.98 14.55 -15.83
N GLU A 435 -6.93 15.37 -15.87
CA GLU A 435 -5.56 14.96 -16.16
C GLU A 435 -4.89 14.20 -15.00
N GLY A 436 -5.41 14.31 -13.77
CA GLY A 436 -4.76 13.80 -12.56
C GLY A 436 -3.50 14.58 -12.18
N ASN A 437 -3.45 15.89 -12.47
CA ASN A 437 -2.32 16.75 -12.13
C ASN A 437 -2.43 17.28 -10.69
N LEU A 438 -1.53 16.82 -9.83
CA LEU A 438 -1.54 17.11 -8.39
C LEU A 438 -1.41 18.60 -8.03
N ASP A 439 -0.91 19.46 -8.93
CA ASP A 439 -0.89 20.93 -8.69
C ASP A 439 -2.30 21.51 -8.53
N ALA A 440 -3.33 20.80 -9.03
CA ALA A 440 -4.72 21.16 -8.80
C ALA A 440 -5.13 21.14 -7.33
N VAL A 441 -4.31 20.59 -6.42
CA VAL A 441 -4.56 20.64 -4.98
C VAL A 441 -4.71 22.08 -4.47
N LEU A 442 -4.05 23.05 -5.11
CA LEU A 442 -4.25 24.48 -4.84
C LEU A 442 -5.70 24.91 -5.09
N LEU A 443 -6.34 24.36 -6.12
CA LEU A 443 -7.69 24.70 -6.56
C LEU A 443 -8.77 23.92 -5.81
N THR A 444 -8.57 22.61 -5.65
CA THR A 444 -9.53 21.67 -5.03
C THR A 444 -9.42 21.67 -3.51
N GLY A 445 -8.23 21.93 -2.97
CA GLY A 445 -7.90 21.66 -1.57
C GLY A 445 -7.96 20.16 -1.27
N LEU A 446 -8.09 19.84 0.02
CA LEU A 446 -8.17 18.47 0.56
C LEU A 446 -9.64 18.07 0.84
N GLY A 447 -10.56 18.58 0.00
CA GLY A 447 -12.00 18.31 0.02
C GLY A 447 -12.41 17.13 -0.87
N GLU A 448 -13.70 17.02 -1.19
CA GLU A 448 -14.24 16.01 -2.13
C GLU A 448 -13.59 16.08 -3.51
N ASP A 449 -13.43 17.29 -4.08
CA ASP A 449 -12.73 17.49 -5.35
C ASP A 449 -11.25 17.05 -5.25
N GLY A 450 -10.65 17.17 -4.06
CA GLY A 450 -9.30 16.70 -3.77
C GLY A 450 -9.19 15.17 -3.72
N VAL A 451 -10.23 14.50 -3.22
CA VAL A 451 -10.34 13.03 -3.26
C VAL A 451 -10.39 12.55 -4.71
N GLU A 452 -11.19 13.22 -5.56
CA GLU A 452 -11.26 12.89 -6.99
C GLU A 452 -9.93 13.15 -7.70
N LEU A 453 -9.26 14.27 -7.39
CA LEU A 453 -7.93 14.58 -7.93
C LEU A 453 -6.90 13.46 -7.64
N VAL A 454 -6.79 13.04 -6.38
CA VAL A 454 -5.84 12.00 -5.98
C VAL A 454 -6.23 10.65 -6.59
N GLN A 455 -7.52 10.35 -6.73
CA GLN A 455 -7.97 9.15 -7.43
C GLN A 455 -7.55 9.17 -8.91
N ARG A 456 -7.73 10.29 -9.63
CA ARG A 456 -7.32 10.42 -11.03
C ARG A 456 -5.81 10.30 -11.21
N TYR A 457 -5.03 10.86 -10.29
CA TYR A 457 -3.59 10.66 -10.24
C TYR A 457 -3.23 9.17 -10.06
N LEU A 458 -3.90 8.49 -9.13
CA LEU A 458 -3.68 7.07 -8.87
C LEU A 458 -4.04 6.20 -10.08
N ASP A 459 -5.18 6.45 -10.73
CA ASP A 459 -5.63 5.70 -11.91
C ASP A 459 -4.65 5.83 -13.09
N ARG A 460 -3.99 6.98 -13.20
CA ARG A 460 -3.01 7.26 -14.26
C ARG A 460 -1.63 6.66 -13.97
N THR A 461 -1.18 6.70 -12.71
CA THR A 461 0.21 6.42 -12.34
C THR A 461 0.42 5.08 -11.64
N GLY A 462 -0.61 4.57 -10.96
CA GLY A 462 -0.51 3.44 -10.04
C GLY A 462 0.21 3.75 -8.72
N ASP A 463 0.58 5.02 -8.44
CA ASP A 463 1.31 5.40 -7.24
C ASP A 463 0.42 5.48 -5.98
N VAL A 464 0.04 4.30 -5.49
CA VAL A 464 -0.78 4.11 -4.29
C VAL A 464 -0.08 4.59 -3.02
N GLN A 465 1.25 4.62 -3.02
CA GLN A 465 2.03 5.11 -1.89
C GLN A 465 1.81 6.60 -1.68
N THR A 466 1.97 7.42 -2.74
CA THR A 466 1.74 8.87 -2.63
C THR A 466 0.30 9.14 -2.20
N ALA A 467 -0.69 8.46 -2.80
CA ALA A 467 -2.10 8.63 -2.40
C ALA A 467 -2.34 8.34 -0.91
N SER A 468 -1.76 7.25 -0.40
CA SER A 468 -1.88 6.84 1.01
C SER A 468 -1.17 7.81 1.97
N LEU A 469 0.01 8.30 1.59
CA LEU A 469 0.77 9.24 2.41
C LEU A 469 0.18 10.65 2.40
N VAL A 470 -0.41 11.09 1.29
CA VAL A 470 -1.20 12.33 1.23
C VAL A 470 -2.42 12.21 2.14
N ALA A 471 -3.11 11.07 2.14
CA ALA A 471 -4.21 10.81 3.07
C ALA A 471 -3.76 10.85 4.54
N LEU A 472 -2.59 10.29 4.85
CA LEU A 472 -1.98 10.35 6.19
C LEU A 472 -1.68 11.80 6.57
N GLN A 473 -0.87 12.50 5.78
CA GLN A 473 -0.37 13.84 6.12
C GLN A 473 -1.43 14.95 6.03
N SER A 474 -2.60 14.67 5.46
CA SER A 474 -3.72 15.60 5.38
C SER A 474 -4.69 15.51 6.56
N HIS A 475 -4.41 14.71 7.59
CA HIS A 475 -5.33 14.58 8.72
C HIS A 475 -5.27 15.79 9.68
N PRO A 476 -6.43 16.38 10.08
CA PRO A 476 -7.79 16.01 9.73
C PRO A 476 -8.32 16.76 8.49
N SER A 477 -8.65 16.02 7.43
CA SER A 477 -9.32 16.54 6.24
C SER A 477 -10.40 15.60 5.72
N VAL A 478 -11.28 16.09 4.84
CA VAL A 478 -12.28 15.27 4.14
C VAL A 478 -11.59 14.14 3.37
N LEU A 479 -10.44 14.44 2.75
CA LEU A 479 -9.64 13.44 2.07
C LEU A 479 -9.17 12.32 3.01
N SER A 480 -8.59 12.67 4.16
CA SER A 480 -8.05 11.68 5.12
C SER A 480 -9.11 10.71 5.67
N ILE A 481 -10.37 11.16 5.82
CA ILE A 481 -11.46 10.35 6.38
C ILE A 481 -12.32 9.67 5.32
N SER A 482 -12.02 9.86 4.04
CA SER A 482 -12.79 9.30 2.93
C SER A 482 -12.68 7.77 2.90
N PRO A 483 -13.77 7.03 2.58
CA PRO A 483 -13.69 5.59 2.35
C PRO A 483 -12.67 5.21 1.27
N ARG A 484 -12.46 6.06 0.25
CA ARG A 484 -11.45 5.83 -0.80
C ARG A 484 -10.04 5.88 -0.24
N ALA A 485 -9.75 6.83 0.66
CA ALA A 485 -8.46 6.92 1.31
C ALA A 485 -8.14 5.66 2.11
N GLN A 486 -9.12 5.09 2.81
CA GLN A 486 -8.95 3.82 3.51
C GLN A 486 -8.58 2.67 2.55
N LEU A 487 -9.20 2.61 1.37
CA LEU A 487 -8.85 1.62 0.34
C LEU A 487 -7.42 1.81 -0.18
N TRP A 488 -6.99 3.04 -0.48
CA TRP A 488 -5.61 3.31 -0.92
C TRP A 488 -4.61 2.81 0.13
N VAL A 489 -4.88 3.15 1.39
CA VAL A 489 -4.06 2.75 2.53
C VAL A 489 -3.98 1.23 2.64
N ASP A 490 -5.11 0.52 2.57
CA ASP A 490 -5.14 -0.94 2.68
C ASP A 490 -4.41 -1.63 1.51
N HIS A 491 -4.46 -1.05 0.31
CA HIS A 491 -3.67 -1.52 -0.83
C HIS A 491 -2.17 -1.26 -0.67
N TYR A 492 -1.77 -0.08 -0.21
CA TYR A 492 -0.35 0.21 0.04
C TYR A 492 0.22 -0.68 1.14
N ARG A 493 -0.56 -0.89 2.20
CA ARG A 493 -0.32 -1.85 3.27
C ARG A 493 -0.04 -3.26 2.74
N HIS A 494 -0.95 -3.78 1.91
CA HIS A 494 -0.78 -5.09 1.29
C HIS A 494 0.47 -5.17 0.40
N LEU A 495 0.78 -4.09 -0.33
CA LEU A 495 1.96 -4.01 -1.18
C LEU A 495 3.26 -4.09 -0.36
N LEU A 496 3.35 -3.35 0.75
CA LEU A 496 4.48 -3.43 1.67
C LEU A 496 4.63 -4.85 2.26
N ASP A 497 3.51 -5.49 2.58
CA ASP A 497 3.49 -6.86 3.10
C ASP A 497 4.00 -7.88 2.05
N GLN A 498 3.52 -7.78 0.82
CA GLN A 498 3.99 -8.62 -0.30
C GLN A 498 5.50 -8.48 -0.53
N TRP A 499 6.03 -7.27 -0.37
CA TRP A 499 7.45 -6.97 -0.49
C TRP A 499 8.26 -7.25 0.78
N ARG A 500 7.60 -7.72 1.84
CA ARG A 500 8.22 -8.01 3.13
C ARG A 500 8.87 -6.77 3.78
N LEU A 501 8.37 -5.59 3.47
CA LEU A 501 8.79 -4.31 4.05
C LEU A 501 8.07 -4.06 5.39
N TRP A 502 8.16 -5.03 6.30
CA TRP A 502 7.43 -5.06 7.57
C TRP A 502 7.78 -3.86 8.47
N GLN A 503 9.02 -3.39 8.41
CA GLN A 503 9.47 -2.24 9.20
C GLN A 503 8.82 -0.95 8.71
N GLN A 504 8.88 -0.68 7.40
CA GLN A 504 8.24 0.48 6.77
C GLN A 504 6.73 0.43 6.98
N ARG A 505 6.14 -0.75 6.88
CA ARG A 505 4.72 -0.99 7.18
C ARG A 505 4.37 -0.61 8.61
N CYS A 506 5.15 -1.08 9.58
CA CYS A 506 4.96 -0.77 10.99
C CYS A 506 5.08 0.74 11.26
N GLN A 507 6.09 1.40 10.68
CA GLN A 507 6.27 2.84 10.80
C GLN A 507 5.07 3.63 10.25
N PHE A 508 4.59 3.27 9.06
CA PHE A 508 3.40 3.86 8.47
C PHE A 508 2.18 3.67 9.38
N ASP A 509 1.94 2.45 9.89
CA ASP A 509 0.79 2.17 10.75
C ASP A 509 0.87 2.92 12.10
N CYS A 510 2.06 3.03 12.70
CA CYS A 510 2.24 3.82 13.91
C CYS A 510 1.84 5.30 13.68
N GLN A 511 2.16 5.88 12.53
CA GLN A 511 1.75 7.25 12.20
C GLN A 511 0.26 7.34 11.89
N TRP A 512 -0.27 6.39 11.11
CA TRP A 512 -1.68 6.32 10.77
C TRP A 512 -2.55 6.27 12.02
N VAL A 513 -2.20 5.42 12.98
CA VAL A 513 -2.92 5.24 14.24
C VAL A 513 -2.86 6.47 15.14
N ARG A 514 -1.74 7.21 15.16
CA ARG A 514 -1.62 8.46 15.94
C ARG A 514 -2.69 9.48 15.53
N GLN A 515 -3.04 9.50 14.25
CA GLN A 515 -4.02 10.42 13.68
C GLN A 515 -5.43 9.79 13.62
N HIS A 516 -5.53 8.48 13.42
CA HIS A 516 -6.77 7.72 13.30
C HIS A 516 -6.92 6.73 14.45
N ALA A 517 -7.13 7.22 15.68
CA ALA A 517 -7.19 6.37 16.88
C ALA A 517 -8.29 5.28 16.84
N SER A 518 -9.34 5.46 16.03
CA SER A 518 -10.38 4.44 15.80
C SER A 518 -9.87 3.22 15.00
N SER A 519 -8.74 3.35 14.31
CA SER A 519 -8.13 2.28 13.52
C SER A 519 -7.20 1.36 14.33
N VAL A 520 -7.02 1.63 15.63
CA VAL A 520 -6.23 0.76 16.52
C VAL A 520 -6.88 -0.63 16.53
N PRO A 521 -6.19 -1.69 16.09
CA PRO A 521 -6.75 -3.03 16.15
C PRO A 521 -6.95 -3.42 17.62
N PRO A 522 -8.05 -4.11 17.96
CA PRO A 522 -8.24 -4.61 19.32
C PRO A 522 -7.11 -5.57 19.68
N PRO A 523 -6.68 -5.63 20.96
CA PRO A 523 -5.65 -6.56 21.39
C PRO A 523 -6.02 -8.00 21.02
N GLN A 524 -5.22 -8.63 20.15
CA GLN A 524 -5.48 -9.99 19.67
C GLN A 524 -4.89 -11.07 20.59
N VAL A 525 -3.94 -10.69 21.45
CA VAL A 525 -3.28 -11.59 22.41
C VAL A 525 -3.39 -11.00 23.80
N VAL A 526 -3.78 -11.82 24.77
CA VAL A 526 -3.92 -11.43 26.17
C VAL A 526 -3.17 -12.42 27.05
N VAL A 527 -2.42 -11.90 28.02
CA VAL A 527 -1.79 -12.73 29.05
C VAL A 527 -2.83 -13.05 30.13
N SER A 528 -3.09 -14.34 30.39
CA SER A 528 -4.01 -14.79 31.44
C SER A 528 -3.26 -15.20 32.72
N CYS A 529 -3.90 -15.00 33.87
CA CYS A 529 -3.40 -15.50 35.15
C CYS A 529 -3.56 -17.02 35.25
N ASN A 530 -2.48 -17.76 35.53
CA ASN A 530 -2.52 -19.21 35.72
C ASN A 530 -3.41 -19.68 36.88
N PHE A 531 -3.78 -18.79 37.80
CA PHE A 531 -4.60 -19.15 38.96
C PHE A 531 -6.10 -18.94 38.76
N CYS A 532 -6.52 -17.85 38.12
CA CYS A 532 -7.95 -17.52 37.94
C CYS A 532 -8.39 -17.49 36.48
N GLY A 533 -7.47 -17.67 35.52
CA GLY A 533 -7.77 -17.63 34.08
C GLY A 533 -8.08 -16.24 33.51
N LEU A 534 -8.29 -15.22 34.35
CA LEU A 534 -8.58 -13.86 33.92
C LEU A 534 -7.32 -13.11 33.45
N ALA A 535 -7.51 -12.07 32.64
CA ALA A 535 -6.43 -11.26 32.10
C ALA A 535 -5.52 -10.70 33.21
N ALA A 536 -4.20 -10.86 33.05
CA ALA A 536 -3.19 -10.34 33.96
C ALA A 536 -2.93 -8.82 33.75
N THR A 537 -3.49 -8.24 32.69
CA THR A 537 -3.32 -6.83 32.31
C THR A 537 -4.46 -5.97 32.87
N PRO A 538 -4.18 -4.87 33.61
CA PRO A 538 -5.21 -4.01 34.17
C PRO A 538 -5.94 -3.12 33.14
N TYR A 539 -5.45 -3.06 31.89
CA TYR A 539 -5.93 -2.15 30.84
C TYR A 539 -7.02 -2.73 29.92
N LEU A 540 -7.45 -3.97 30.14
CA LEU A 540 -8.54 -4.60 29.39
C LEU A 540 -9.80 -4.65 30.25
N PRO A 541 -10.76 -3.72 30.11
CA PRO A 541 -12.09 -3.94 30.66
C PRO A 541 -12.80 -5.00 29.81
N LEU A 542 -12.72 -6.26 30.19
CA LEU A 542 -13.65 -7.28 29.71
C LEU A 542 -15.03 -6.96 30.32
N GLY A 543 -15.90 -6.36 29.51
CA GLY A 543 -17.34 -6.32 29.75
C GLY A 543 -17.86 -5.13 30.56
N ALA A 544 -18.16 -4.02 29.88
CA ALA A 544 -19.25 -3.13 30.25
C ALA A 544 -19.98 -2.71 28.97
N GLN A 545 -21.24 -3.11 28.87
CA GLN A 545 -22.14 -2.79 27.76
C GLN A 545 -22.25 -1.28 27.55
N GLY A 546 -22.11 -0.82 26.30
CA GLY A 546 -22.81 0.38 25.81
C GLY A 546 -22.25 1.77 26.14
N ARG A 547 -21.04 1.92 26.69
CA ARG A 547 -20.36 3.22 26.72
C ARG A 547 -18.95 3.09 26.15
N ALA A 548 -18.63 3.98 25.20
CA ALA A 548 -17.32 4.05 24.55
C ALA A 548 -16.19 3.99 25.60
N PRO A 549 -15.12 3.23 25.35
CA PRO A 549 -13.99 3.16 26.27
C PRO A 549 -13.43 4.58 26.49
N PRO A 550 -13.00 4.95 27.71
CA PRO A 550 -12.18 6.14 27.86
C PRO A 550 -10.93 5.93 27.00
N ARG A 551 -10.68 6.91 26.14
CA ARG A 551 -9.57 6.97 25.17
C ARG A 551 -8.28 6.40 25.78
N PRO A 552 -7.52 5.53 25.09
CA PRO A 552 -6.09 5.48 25.33
C PRO A 552 -5.55 6.80 24.78
N HIS A 553 -5.50 7.83 25.63
CA HIS A 553 -4.58 8.93 25.36
C HIS A 553 -3.19 8.30 25.32
N LEU A 554 -2.57 8.23 24.14
CA LEU A 554 -1.12 8.11 23.97
C LEU A 554 -0.40 9.38 24.47
N GLY A 555 -0.98 10.10 25.44
CA GLY A 555 -0.41 11.25 26.10
C GLY A 555 -0.36 10.94 27.59
N ALA A 556 0.87 10.83 28.10
CA ALA A 556 1.25 10.69 29.50
C ALA A 556 0.61 9.51 30.27
N PRO A 557 1.39 8.51 30.73
CA PRO A 557 0.94 7.67 31.82
C PRO A 557 0.84 8.59 33.05
N THR A 558 -0.37 9.06 33.36
CA THR A 558 -0.62 9.79 34.59
C THR A 558 -0.27 8.90 35.77
N LEU A 559 0.92 9.15 36.30
CA LEU A 559 1.31 9.10 37.70
C LEU A 559 0.55 8.06 38.54
N ASN A 560 0.81 6.79 38.25
CA ASN A 560 1.10 5.75 39.23
C ASN A 560 1.47 4.49 38.45
N LYS A 561 2.78 4.27 38.23
CA LYS A 561 3.33 2.95 37.92
C LYS A 561 3.04 2.04 39.12
N THR A 562 1.80 1.61 39.29
CA THR A 562 1.48 0.50 40.19
C THR A 562 2.19 -0.70 39.63
N LYS A 563 3.35 -1.02 40.22
CA LYS A 563 4.14 -2.20 39.91
C LYS A 563 3.19 -3.40 39.99
N VAL A 564 2.72 -3.90 38.86
CA VAL A 564 1.78 -5.02 38.82
C VAL A 564 2.58 -6.26 39.17
N SER A 565 2.78 -6.53 40.46
CA SER A 565 3.47 -7.72 40.95
C SER A 565 2.49 -8.87 41.23
N CYS A 566 1.19 -8.61 41.12
CA CYS A 566 0.11 -9.56 41.35
C CYS A 566 -1.04 -9.39 40.36
N CYS A 567 -1.82 -10.44 40.17
CA CYS A 567 -3.01 -10.44 39.31
C CYS A 567 -4.03 -9.41 39.82
N PRO A 568 -4.60 -8.55 38.95
CA PRO A 568 -5.57 -7.54 39.36
C PRO A 568 -6.88 -8.16 39.89
N SER A 569 -7.28 -9.33 39.37
CA SER A 569 -8.54 -9.98 39.75
C SER A 569 -8.43 -10.84 41.02
N CYS A 570 -7.40 -11.68 41.15
CA CYS A 570 -7.29 -12.62 42.27
C CYS A 570 -6.17 -12.28 43.27
N ARG A 571 -5.40 -11.21 43.03
CA ARG A 571 -4.29 -10.71 43.87
C ARG A 571 -3.15 -11.71 44.11
N LYS A 572 -3.15 -12.88 43.47
CA LYS A 572 -2.03 -13.84 43.51
C LYS A 572 -0.81 -13.30 42.75
N PRO A 573 0.42 -13.61 43.20
CA PRO A 573 1.65 -13.06 42.62
C PRO A 573 1.83 -13.50 41.16
N LEU A 574 2.34 -12.60 40.34
CA LEU A 574 2.74 -12.91 38.96
C LEU A 574 4.06 -13.70 38.93
N PRO A 575 4.35 -14.44 37.83
CA PRO A 575 5.61 -15.19 37.68
C PRO A 575 6.84 -14.34 37.99
N ARG A 576 7.86 -14.97 38.57
CA ARG A 576 9.13 -14.33 38.91
C ARG A 576 10.19 -14.70 37.89
N CYS A 577 11.13 -13.79 37.67
CA CYS A 577 12.33 -14.13 36.92
C CYS A 577 13.12 -15.19 37.67
N ALA A 578 13.53 -16.26 36.98
CA ALA A 578 14.28 -17.36 37.57
C ALA A 578 15.62 -16.94 38.21
N LEU A 579 16.18 -15.80 37.79
CA LEU A 579 17.49 -15.33 38.22
C LEU A 579 17.39 -14.21 39.26
N CYS A 580 16.68 -13.12 38.96
CA CYS A 580 16.57 -11.98 39.88
C CYS A 580 15.37 -12.07 40.84
N LEU A 581 14.54 -13.12 40.73
CA LEU A 581 13.38 -13.42 41.58
C LEU A 581 12.32 -12.31 41.68
N THR A 582 12.42 -11.30 40.82
CA THR A 582 11.50 -10.18 40.77
C THR A 582 10.30 -10.54 39.89
N ASN A 583 9.10 -10.10 40.30
CA ASN A 583 7.87 -10.40 39.59
C ASN A 583 7.82 -9.72 38.20
N MET A 584 7.21 -10.41 37.25
CA MET A 584 6.78 -9.89 35.95
C MET A 584 6.01 -8.58 36.15
N GLY A 585 6.29 -7.58 35.31
CA GLY A 585 5.79 -6.20 35.47
C GLY A 585 6.76 -5.26 36.18
N THR A 586 7.89 -5.76 36.69
CA THR A 586 9.00 -4.94 37.22
C THR A 586 10.18 -4.94 36.24
N PRO A 587 10.70 -3.79 35.79
CA PRO A 587 11.88 -3.75 34.92
C PRO A 587 13.12 -4.38 35.57
N ALA A 588 13.99 -5.00 34.75
CA ALA A 588 15.28 -5.50 35.20
C ALA A 588 16.09 -4.37 35.90
N GLY A 589 16.73 -4.67 37.03
CA GLY A 589 17.53 -3.69 37.78
C GLY A 589 16.74 -2.72 38.68
N SER A 590 15.40 -2.76 38.71
CA SER A 590 14.60 -1.84 39.56
C SER A 590 14.79 -2.02 41.08
N LEU A 591 15.38 -3.13 41.53
CA LEU A 591 15.71 -3.38 42.94
C LEU A 591 17.22 -3.25 43.24
N TRP A 592 18.07 -3.13 42.21
CA TRP A 592 19.53 -3.15 42.35
C TRP A 592 20.18 -1.76 42.29
N LYS A 593 19.45 -0.71 41.86
CA LYS A 593 19.89 0.69 42.04
C LYS A 593 19.60 1.18 43.46
N LYS A 594 20.36 0.68 44.43
CA LYS A 594 20.56 1.32 45.74
C LYS A 594 22.07 1.39 45.96
N GLY A 595 22.69 2.42 45.41
CA GLY A 595 24.13 2.65 45.54
C GLY A 595 24.70 3.34 44.30
N ASP A 596 24.99 4.62 44.47
CA ASP A 596 26.00 5.44 43.79
C ASP A 596 25.96 5.64 42.26
N GLY A 597 25.79 6.92 41.89
CA GLY A 597 26.48 7.55 40.76
C GLY A 597 26.07 7.17 39.34
N ASP A 598 24.93 7.67 38.87
CA ASP A 598 24.82 8.35 37.57
C ASP A 598 23.36 8.77 37.35
N TRP A 599 23.10 10.03 37.67
CA TRP A 599 21.89 10.74 37.27
C TRP A 599 22.23 11.47 35.97
N PRO A 600 21.48 11.33 34.86
CA PRO A 600 21.76 12.10 33.65
C PRO A 600 21.57 13.61 33.93
N PRO A 601 22.25 14.51 33.22
CA PRO A 601 22.21 15.93 33.51
C PRO A 601 20.76 16.42 33.54
N ARG A 602 20.32 16.98 34.66
CA ARG A 602 19.10 17.81 34.70
C ARG A 602 19.44 19.13 34.01
N ASP A 603 18.49 19.69 33.27
CA ASP A 603 18.52 21.11 32.96
C ASP A 603 18.64 21.95 34.25
N PRO A 604 19.17 23.17 34.18
CA PRO A 604 19.46 24.00 35.36
C PRO A 604 18.26 24.19 36.32
N GLU A 605 17.03 24.09 35.80
CA GLU A 605 15.79 24.23 36.58
C GLU A 605 15.19 22.91 37.11
N GLY A 606 15.86 21.76 36.95
CA GLY A 606 15.46 20.50 37.60
C GLY A 606 14.17 19.86 37.08
N ARG A 607 13.74 20.19 35.86
CA ARG A 607 12.55 19.63 35.20
C ARG A 607 12.95 18.39 34.39
N PRO A 608 12.15 17.30 34.36
CA PRO A 608 12.41 16.17 33.48
C PRO A 608 12.16 16.55 32.01
N ASP A 609 13.02 16.09 31.10
CA ASP A 609 12.90 16.27 29.65
C ASP A 609 11.65 15.51 29.13
N PRO A 610 10.71 16.19 28.46
CA PRO A 610 9.49 15.57 27.93
C PRO A 610 9.74 14.46 26.89
N ALA A 611 10.93 14.39 26.27
CA ALA A 611 11.27 13.36 25.29
C ALA A 611 11.52 11.96 25.90
N GLU A 612 11.73 11.84 27.22
CA GLU A 612 12.07 10.57 27.87
C GLU A 612 10.89 9.84 28.53
N GLU A 613 9.76 10.52 28.78
CA GLU A 613 8.58 9.89 29.40
C GLU A 613 7.90 8.84 28.50
N GLU A 614 8.18 8.84 27.19
CA GLU A 614 7.58 7.95 26.19
C GLU A 614 8.42 6.71 25.81
N LYS A 615 9.62 6.51 26.37
CA LYS A 615 10.41 5.31 26.05
C LYS A 615 9.85 4.09 26.78
N LEU A 616 9.19 3.20 26.03
CA LEU A 616 8.96 1.81 26.45
C LEU A 616 10.27 1.25 27.01
N SER A 617 10.21 0.51 28.12
CA SER A 617 11.40 -0.15 28.68
C SER A 617 12.05 -1.00 27.57
N GLY A 618 13.37 -0.89 27.37
CA GLY A 618 14.05 -1.59 26.27
C GLY A 618 13.74 -3.08 26.25
N LEU A 619 13.78 -3.72 25.06
CA LEU A 619 13.44 -5.14 24.89
C LEU A 619 14.23 -6.05 25.87
N SER A 620 15.46 -5.67 26.19
CA SER A 620 16.33 -6.36 27.16
C SER A 620 15.71 -6.46 28.56
N THR A 621 14.83 -5.54 28.96
CA THR A 621 14.17 -5.56 30.27
C THR A 621 12.82 -6.26 30.25
N TRP A 622 12.36 -6.76 29.09
CA TRP A 622 11.08 -7.45 28.96
C TRP A 622 11.14 -8.84 29.58
N PHE A 623 9.99 -9.36 30.00
CA PHE A 623 9.88 -10.72 30.51
C PHE A 623 9.70 -11.70 29.35
N THR A 624 10.53 -12.72 29.28
CA THR A 624 10.49 -13.79 28.25
C THR A 624 10.42 -15.15 28.94
N TRP A 625 9.85 -16.15 28.28
CA TRP A 625 9.70 -17.50 28.84
C TRP A 625 9.78 -18.57 27.76
N CYS A 626 10.22 -19.75 28.18
CA CYS A 626 10.24 -20.94 27.34
C CYS A 626 8.82 -21.51 27.21
N GLN A 627 8.37 -21.83 26.00
CA GLN A 627 7.02 -22.38 25.79
C GLN A 627 6.89 -23.84 26.30
N SER A 628 8.00 -24.58 26.36
CA SER A 628 7.97 -25.99 26.79
C SER A 628 8.00 -26.14 28.32
N CYS A 629 8.94 -25.49 29.00
CA CYS A 629 9.04 -25.59 30.47
C CYS A 629 8.29 -24.49 31.23
N ARG A 630 7.81 -23.44 30.53
CA ARG A 630 7.09 -22.28 31.09
C ARG A 630 7.86 -21.46 32.12
N HIS A 631 9.15 -21.74 32.32
CA HIS A 631 10.04 -20.91 33.10
C HIS A 631 10.56 -19.73 32.28
N GLY A 632 10.85 -18.63 32.96
CA GLY A 632 11.20 -17.38 32.30
C GLY A 632 11.85 -16.36 33.22
N GLY A 633 12.09 -15.18 32.66
CA GLY A 633 12.78 -14.09 33.33
C GLY A 633 12.95 -12.89 32.42
N HIS A 634 13.66 -11.88 32.92
CA HIS A 634 14.03 -10.74 32.08
C HIS A 634 14.94 -11.19 30.95
N ALA A 635 14.72 -10.68 29.74
CA ALA A 635 15.45 -11.06 28.54
C ALA A 635 16.97 -10.92 28.73
N VAL A 636 17.44 -9.85 29.36
CA VAL A 636 18.87 -9.64 29.68
C VAL A 636 19.42 -10.73 30.60
N HIS A 637 18.75 -11.04 31.71
CA HIS A 637 19.23 -12.07 32.64
C HIS A 637 19.28 -13.46 31.99
N LEU A 638 18.27 -13.78 31.17
CA LEU A 638 18.26 -15.05 30.46
C LEU A 638 19.33 -15.10 29.37
N ALA A 639 19.54 -14.01 28.63
CA ALA A 639 20.61 -13.91 27.64
C ALA A 639 21.99 -14.11 28.29
N ASP A 640 22.24 -13.43 29.42
CA ASP A 640 23.49 -13.59 30.18
C ASP A 640 23.67 -15.03 30.66
N TRP A 641 22.63 -15.64 31.24
CA TRP A 641 22.69 -17.03 31.72
C TRP A 641 23.00 -18.03 30.59
N PHE A 642 22.33 -17.90 29.44
CA PHE A 642 22.53 -18.79 28.30
C PHE A 642 23.83 -18.51 27.52
N GLY A 643 24.55 -17.43 27.84
CA GLY A 643 25.94 -17.23 27.39
C GLY A 643 26.87 -18.30 27.95
N ASP A 644 26.67 -18.69 29.21
CA ASP A 644 27.54 -19.62 29.94
C ASP A 644 26.91 -21.01 30.20
N HIS A 645 25.58 -21.14 30.05
CA HIS A 645 24.83 -22.35 30.41
C HIS A 645 23.91 -22.84 29.29
N THR A 646 23.72 -24.15 29.17
CA THR A 646 22.84 -24.76 28.14
C THR A 646 21.48 -25.20 28.68
N GLU A 647 21.29 -25.19 29.99
CA GLU A 647 20.08 -25.68 30.69
C GLU A 647 19.34 -24.55 31.40
N CYS A 648 18.05 -24.79 31.69
CA CYS A 648 17.17 -23.83 32.34
C CYS A 648 17.72 -23.42 33.72
N PRO A 649 17.67 -22.12 34.09
CA PRO A 649 18.15 -21.63 35.40
C PRO A 649 17.31 -22.11 36.59
N VAL A 650 16.18 -22.77 36.37
CA VAL A 650 15.34 -23.30 37.46
C VAL A 650 15.86 -24.66 37.91
N THR A 651 16.23 -24.77 39.18
CA THR A 651 16.72 -26.00 39.80
C THR A 651 15.79 -27.19 39.52
N GLY A 652 16.36 -28.28 39.00
CA GLY A 652 15.61 -29.50 38.68
C GLY A 652 14.94 -29.49 37.31
N CYS A 653 15.10 -28.44 36.51
CA CYS A 653 14.60 -28.39 35.13
C CYS A 653 15.75 -28.66 34.13
N SER A 654 15.68 -29.77 33.41
CA SER A 654 16.66 -30.16 32.37
C SER A 654 16.34 -29.62 30.97
N CYS A 655 15.48 -28.60 30.88
CA CYS A 655 15.05 -28.04 29.59
C CYS A 655 16.17 -27.21 28.94
N LYS A 656 16.48 -27.49 27.67
CA LYS A 656 17.46 -26.73 26.86
C LYS A 656 16.83 -25.50 26.20
N CYS A 657 16.34 -24.57 27.01
CA CYS A 657 15.52 -23.45 26.55
C CYS A 657 16.19 -22.62 25.43
N GLY A 658 17.48 -22.33 25.54
CA GLY A 658 18.21 -21.51 24.55
C GLY A 658 18.44 -22.17 23.19
N ALA A 659 18.17 -23.48 23.06
CA ALA A 659 18.37 -24.23 21.82
C ALA A 659 17.08 -24.47 21.02
N MET A 660 15.90 -24.18 21.59
CA MET A 660 14.61 -24.56 20.98
C MET A 660 14.12 -23.60 19.89
N ASP A 661 14.71 -22.40 19.76
CA ASP A 661 14.33 -21.38 18.77
C ASP A 661 15.44 -21.07 17.74
N ARG A 662 16.36 -22.03 17.47
CA ARG A 662 17.22 -21.92 16.29
C ARG A 662 16.38 -22.21 15.04
N ILE A 663 15.91 -21.16 14.39
CA ILE A 663 15.43 -21.23 13.01
C ILE A 663 16.69 -21.41 12.14
N ASP A 664 16.91 -22.62 11.63
CA ASP A 664 17.92 -22.88 10.58
C ASP A 664 17.54 -22.20 9.26
#